data_AF-A0A7J8D569-F1
#
_entry.id   AF-A0A7J8D569-F1
#
_cell.length_a   1.000
_cell.length_b   1.000
_cell.length_c   1.000
_cell.angle_alpha   90.00
_cell.angle_beta   90.00
_cell.angle_gamma   90.00
#
_symmetry.space_group_name_H-M   'P 1'
#
loop_
_entity.id
_entity.type
_entity.pdbx_description
1 polymer ?
#
loop_
_entity_poly.entity_id
_entity_poly.type
_entity_poly.pdbx_seq_one_letter_code
_entity_poly.pdbx_strand_id
1 'polypeptide(L)'
;MWPFICQFIEKLFRETIEPAVRGANTHLSTFSFTKVNMGRQPLRVNGVKVYTENVDKRQIILDLQISFVGNCEIDLEIKRYFCRAGVQSIQIHGTMRVILEPLIGDMPLVGALSLFFLRKPLLEINWTGLTNLLDIPGLNGLSDTIILDIISNYLVLPNRITVPLVSEVQIAQLRFPIPKGVLRIHFIEAQDLQGKDTYLKGLVKGKSDPYGVIRVGNQVFQSKVIKENLSPKWSEVYEALVYEHPGQELEIELFDEDPDKDDFLGSLMIDLAEVEKERLLDEWFTLDEVCKGKLHLKLEWLTLLPDASTLDKVLTDIRADKGQANDGLSSSLLILYLDSARNLPNNPLEFNPDVLKKSAVQKFLKSGKKINSNPNPLVQMSVGHKAQQSKIRYKTNEPVWEEHFTFFIHNPKRQDLEVEVKDEQHQCSLGTLKLPLSQLLSRDDMTINQRFQLSNSGPNSTLKMKIALRVLHLEKQERSPDHQHSAQVKRPSVSKEGRKISIRSQRTASPGAGDSSTAPSTPVLGGGDKPGVEERAQPAEASPPGPRGLGRSSSSLQVGAACSPSHTFVKEPTPSIASDISLPVATQELRQRLRQLENGTTLGQSPLGQVQLTIRHSSQRNKLVVVVHACRNLIAFSEDGSDPYVRMYLLPDKRRSGRRKTHVSKKTLNPVFDQSFDFSVSLPEVQRRTLDVAVKNSGGFLSKDKGLLGKVLVGLASEELAKGWTQWYDLTEDGTRPHMVT
;
A
#
# COMPACT_ATOMS: atom_id res chain seq x y z
N MET A 1 24.05 -20.62 -6.99
CA MET A 1 23.16 -19.79 -7.84
C MET A 1 23.12 -18.30 -7.47
N TRP A 2 23.23 -17.88 -6.19
CA TRP A 2 22.92 -16.50 -5.76
C TRP A 2 23.39 -15.34 -6.66
N PRO A 3 24.65 -15.27 -7.19
CA PRO A 3 25.06 -14.17 -8.07
C PRO A 3 24.20 -14.02 -9.34
N PHE A 4 23.77 -15.13 -9.94
CA PHE A 4 22.87 -15.14 -11.11
C PHE A 4 21.44 -14.72 -10.73
N ILE A 5 21.00 -15.04 -9.51
CA ILE A 5 19.72 -14.58 -8.96
C ILE A 5 19.76 -13.05 -8.77
N CYS A 6 20.88 -12.50 -8.26
CA CYS A 6 21.07 -11.05 -8.18
C CYS A 6 21.05 -10.36 -9.56
N GLN A 7 21.67 -10.96 -10.59
CA GLN A 7 21.61 -10.46 -11.97
C GLN A 7 20.17 -10.46 -12.52
N PHE A 8 19.41 -11.52 -12.26
CA PHE A 8 17.98 -11.59 -12.61
C PHE A 8 17.16 -10.51 -11.88
N ILE A 9 17.41 -10.29 -10.57
CA ILE A 9 16.71 -9.28 -9.79
C ILE A 9 17.06 -7.86 -10.29
N GLU A 10 18.32 -7.56 -10.60
CA GLU A 10 18.68 -6.26 -11.20
C GLU A 10 17.95 -6.05 -12.54
N LYS A 11 17.89 -7.08 -13.40
CA LYS A 11 17.14 -7.04 -14.66
C LYS A 11 15.64 -6.78 -14.42
N LEU A 12 15.02 -7.50 -13.47
CA LEU A 12 13.62 -7.34 -13.09
C LEU A 12 13.32 -5.91 -12.60
N PHE A 13 14.20 -5.35 -11.76
CA PHE A 13 14.06 -3.98 -11.26
C PHE A 13 14.13 -2.95 -12.40
N ARG A 14 15.07 -3.10 -13.34
CA ARG A 14 15.29 -2.14 -14.45
C ARG A 14 14.27 -2.27 -15.59
N GLU A 15 13.89 -3.49 -15.96
CA GLU A 15 13.04 -3.74 -17.15
C GLU A 15 11.56 -3.89 -16.82
N THR A 16 11.18 -4.24 -15.58
CA THR A 16 9.78 -4.46 -15.19
C THR A 16 9.30 -3.46 -14.15
N ILE A 17 10.02 -3.30 -13.04
CA ILE A 17 9.56 -2.46 -11.91
C ILE A 17 9.72 -0.96 -12.24
N GLU A 18 10.87 -0.53 -12.76
CA GLU A 18 11.13 0.88 -13.09
C GLU A 18 10.11 1.46 -14.11
N PRO A 19 9.74 0.77 -15.22
CA PRO A 19 8.67 1.22 -16.09
C PRO A 19 7.29 1.26 -15.41
N ALA A 20 6.99 0.33 -14.51
CA ALA A 20 5.73 0.33 -13.76
C ALA A 20 5.65 1.54 -12.81
N VAL A 21 6.72 1.83 -12.06
CA VAL A 21 6.80 3.00 -11.17
C VAL A 21 6.73 4.31 -11.96
N ARG A 22 7.41 4.43 -13.11
CA ARG A 22 7.29 5.58 -14.02
C ARG A 22 5.86 5.79 -14.53
N GLY A 23 5.16 4.70 -14.85
CA GLY A 23 3.80 4.74 -15.38
C GLY A 23 2.72 5.04 -14.33
N ALA A 24 3.00 4.77 -13.04
CA ALA A 24 2.02 4.93 -11.97
C ALA A 24 1.66 6.39 -11.63
N ASN A 25 2.52 7.36 -11.95
CA ASN A 25 2.24 8.78 -11.68
C ASN A 25 3.06 9.71 -12.60
N THR A 26 2.45 10.80 -13.08
CA THR A 26 3.12 11.79 -13.95
C THR A 26 4.32 12.48 -13.27
N HIS A 27 4.33 12.56 -11.94
CA HIS A 27 5.46 13.04 -11.15
C HIS A 27 6.61 12.02 -11.04
N LEU A 28 6.33 10.73 -11.20
CA LEU A 28 7.30 9.63 -11.22
C LEU A 28 7.89 9.35 -12.63
N SER A 29 7.45 10.07 -13.66
CA SER A 29 7.92 9.87 -15.05
C SER A 29 9.45 9.90 -15.23
N THR A 30 10.20 10.58 -14.36
CA THR A 30 11.68 10.62 -14.35
C THR A 30 12.32 9.79 -13.22
N PHE A 31 11.61 8.82 -12.66
CA PHE A 31 12.13 7.84 -11.72
C PHE A 31 13.18 6.95 -12.40
N SER A 32 14.19 6.48 -11.66
CA SER A 32 15.13 5.43 -12.09
C SER A 32 15.84 4.79 -10.90
N PHE A 33 16.11 3.50 -10.97
CA PHE A 33 17.04 2.84 -10.06
C PHE A 33 18.49 3.12 -10.50
N THR A 34 19.21 3.95 -9.73
CA THR A 34 20.63 4.21 -10.01
C THR A 34 21.50 3.02 -9.63
N LYS A 35 21.09 2.22 -8.65
CA LYS A 35 21.82 1.03 -8.18
C LYS A 35 20.85 -0.03 -7.67
N VAL A 36 21.12 -1.31 -7.93
CA VAL A 36 20.34 -2.44 -7.40
C VAL A 36 21.30 -3.52 -6.95
N ASN A 37 21.45 -3.71 -5.63
CA ASN A 37 22.36 -4.71 -5.06
C ASN A 37 21.68 -5.41 -3.88
N MET A 38 21.27 -6.67 -4.06
CA MET A 38 20.62 -7.49 -3.02
C MET A 38 21.60 -8.04 -1.95
N GLY A 39 22.88 -7.69 -2.03
CA GLY A 39 23.89 -8.15 -1.08
C GLY A 39 24.36 -9.60 -1.30
N ARG A 40 25.15 -10.10 -0.35
CA ARG A 40 25.79 -11.43 -0.44
C ARG A 40 25.05 -12.54 0.30
N GLN A 41 24.05 -12.21 1.13
CA GLN A 41 23.26 -13.21 1.85
C GLN A 41 22.16 -13.76 0.93
N PRO A 42 22.08 -15.09 0.72
CA PRO A 42 21.06 -15.68 -0.13
C PRO A 42 19.71 -15.80 0.59
N LEU A 43 18.63 -15.85 -0.20
CA LEU A 43 17.33 -16.28 0.30
C LEU A 43 17.41 -17.71 0.83
N ARG A 44 16.64 -18.01 1.89
CA ARG A 44 16.49 -19.33 2.49
C ARG A 44 15.09 -19.88 2.19
N VAL A 45 15.04 -21.17 1.90
CA VAL A 45 13.81 -21.95 1.84
C VAL A 45 13.77 -22.79 3.12
N ASN A 46 12.86 -22.46 4.02
CA ASN A 46 12.76 -23.10 5.35
C ASN A 46 11.86 -24.35 5.33
N GLY A 47 11.03 -24.50 4.30
CA GLY A 47 10.12 -25.62 4.11
C GLY A 47 9.58 -25.65 2.68
N VAL A 48 9.24 -26.85 2.20
CA VAL A 48 8.71 -27.11 0.86
C VAL A 48 7.49 -28.00 0.99
N LYS A 49 6.37 -27.63 0.35
CA LYS A 49 5.17 -28.46 0.24
C LYS A 49 4.77 -28.60 -1.23
N VAL A 50 4.60 -29.84 -1.68
CA VAL A 50 4.02 -30.15 -3.01
C VAL A 50 2.51 -30.32 -2.86
N TYR A 51 1.74 -29.93 -3.86
CA TYR A 51 0.30 -30.23 -3.93
C TYR A 51 0.03 -31.31 -4.97
N THR A 52 -0.78 -32.29 -4.59
CA THR A 52 -1.17 -33.45 -5.40
C THR A 52 -2.68 -33.63 -5.51
N GLU A 53 -3.45 -32.92 -4.67
CA GLU A 53 -4.91 -32.93 -4.61
C GLU A 53 -5.46 -31.69 -5.34
N ASN A 54 -6.50 -31.87 -6.15
CA ASN A 54 -7.16 -30.83 -6.96
C ASN A 54 -6.23 -30.03 -7.91
N VAL A 55 -5.05 -30.55 -8.22
CA VAL A 55 -4.10 -29.95 -9.18
C VAL A 55 -4.36 -30.47 -10.60
N ASP A 56 -4.38 -29.59 -11.62
CA ASP A 56 -4.40 -30.01 -13.02
C ASP A 56 -3.16 -30.88 -13.34
N LYS A 57 -3.35 -32.00 -14.03
CA LYS A 57 -2.27 -32.91 -14.44
C LYS A 57 -1.23 -32.27 -15.38
N ARG A 58 -1.49 -31.05 -15.86
CA ARG A 58 -0.61 -30.22 -16.71
C ARG A 58 0.27 -29.23 -15.95
N GLN A 59 0.16 -29.14 -14.62
CA GLN A 59 0.94 -28.22 -13.79
C GLN A 59 1.50 -28.93 -12.55
N ILE A 60 2.60 -28.45 -11.98
CA ILE A 60 3.07 -28.84 -10.63
C ILE A 60 3.05 -27.60 -9.74
N ILE A 61 2.46 -27.70 -8.56
CA ILE A 61 2.40 -26.62 -7.57
C ILE A 61 3.32 -26.93 -6.38
N LEU A 62 4.21 -25.99 -6.07
CA LEU A 62 5.11 -26.01 -4.91
C LEU A 62 4.87 -24.76 -4.06
N ASP A 63 4.63 -24.91 -2.77
CA ASP A 63 4.72 -23.82 -1.80
C ASP A 63 6.09 -23.86 -1.13
N LEU A 64 6.83 -22.76 -1.22
CA LEU A 64 8.14 -22.56 -0.60
C LEU A 64 8.01 -21.55 0.54
N GLN A 65 8.38 -21.94 1.76
CA GLN A 65 8.45 -21.01 2.89
C GLN A 65 9.75 -20.20 2.79
N ILE A 66 9.64 -18.96 2.35
CA ILE A 66 10.78 -18.07 2.09
C ILE A 66 11.11 -17.25 3.32
N SER A 67 12.41 -17.17 3.63
CA SER A 67 13.00 -16.20 4.54
C SER A 67 14.18 -15.52 3.84
N PHE A 68 14.16 -14.20 3.76
CA PHE A 68 15.29 -13.39 3.32
C PHE A 68 15.50 -12.27 4.34
N VAL A 69 16.71 -12.16 4.87
CA VAL A 69 17.15 -11.08 5.75
C VAL A 69 18.52 -10.64 5.26
N GLY A 70 18.59 -9.46 4.64
CA GLY A 70 19.81 -9.03 3.95
C GLY A 70 20.01 -7.52 3.96
N ASN A 71 21.23 -7.11 4.26
CA ASN A 71 21.71 -5.77 3.93
C ASN A 71 21.85 -5.67 2.40
N CYS A 72 21.27 -4.63 1.83
CA CYS A 72 21.20 -4.37 0.40
C CYS A 72 21.53 -2.90 0.11
N GLU A 73 21.61 -2.54 -1.15
CA GLU A 73 21.90 -1.18 -1.59
C GLU A 73 21.12 -0.94 -2.89
N ILE A 74 19.87 -0.51 -2.75
CA ILE A 74 18.99 -0.18 -3.88
C ILE A 74 18.77 1.33 -3.85
N ASP A 75 19.48 2.06 -4.72
CA ASP A 75 19.38 3.51 -4.82
C ASP A 75 18.39 3.92 -5.91
N LEU A 76 17.56 4.91 -5.61
CA LEU A 76 16.59 5.47 -6.55
C LEU A 76 16.75 7.00 -6.68
N GLU A 77 16.49 7.50 -7.89
CA GLU A 77 16.55 8.91 -8.24
C GLU A 77 15.30 9.34 -9.01
N ILE A 78 14.73 10.49 -8.68
CA ILE A 78 13.65 11.13 -9.44
C ILE A 78 14.16 12.48 -9.92
N LYS A 79 14.75 12.48 -11.13
CA LYS A 79 15.56 13.57 -11.68
C LYS A 79 14.84 14.92 -11.73
N ARG A 80 13.54 14.93 -12.05
CA ARG A 80 12.66 16.13 -12.06
C ARG A 80 12.66 16.93 -10.75
N TYR A 81 12.91 16.27 -9.63
CA TYR A 81 12.90 16.87 -8.29
C TYR A 81 14.26 16.83 -7.60
N PHE A 82 15.31 16.36 -8.30
CA PHE A 82 16.64 16.06 -7.74
C PHE A 82 16.59 15.16 -6.49
N CYS A 83 15.50 14.42 -6.30
CA CYS A 83 15.30 13.56 -5.15
C CYS A 83 16.13 12.29 -5.30
N ARG A 84 16.84 11.93 -4.23
CA ARG A 84 17.47 10.62 -4.05
C ARG A 84 17.02 10.01 -2.72
N ALA A 85 16.76 8.72 -2.75
CA ALA A 85 16.52 7.86 -1.61
C ALA A 85 17.13 6.48 -1.92
N GLY A 86 17.07 5.55 -0.96
CA GLY A 86 17.47 4.17 -1.20
C GLY A 86 17.02 3.21 -0.10
N VAL A 87 17.41 1.95 -0.24
CA VAL A 87 17.13 0.88 0.71
C VAL A 87 18.43 0.25 1.18
N GLN A 88 18.61 0.13 2.50
CA GLN A 88 19.80 -0.40 3.16
C GLN A 88 19.66 -1.85 3.64
N SER A 89 18.46 -2.29 3.96
CA SER A 89 18.17 -3.70 4.24
C SER A 89 16.71 -4.02 3.99
N ILE A 90 16.46 -5.27 3.63
CA ILE A 90 15.14 -5.83 3.36
C ILE A 90 15.00 -7.11 4.18
N GLN A 91 13.85 -7.26 4.85
CA GLN A 91 13.38 -8.53 5.39
C GLN A 91 12.13 -8.97 4.63
N ILE A 92 12.07 -10.21 4.17
CA ILE A 92 10.90 -10.83 3.53
C ILE A 92 10.68 -12.20 4.18
N HIS A 93 9.49 -12.40 4.73
CA HIS A 93 9.03 -13.70 5.24
C HIS A 93 7.64 -14.03 4.70
N GLY A 94 7.46 -15.22 4.11
CA GLY A 94 6.16 -15.66 3.62
C GLY A 94 6.22 -16.88 2.71
N THR A 95 5.04 -17.42 2.38
CA THR A 95 4.91 -18.56 1.47
C THR A 95 4.84 -18.07 0.02
N MET A 96 5.90 -18.35 -0.74
CA MET A 96 5.96 -18.14 -2.18
C MET A 96 5.51 -19.40 -2.90
N ARG A 97 4.47 -19.31 -3.72
CA ARG A 97 4.07 -20.38 -4.64
C ARG A 97 4.91 -20.34 -5.91
N VAL A 98 5.30 -21.52 -6.36
CA VAL A 98 5.92 -21.79 -7.66
C VAL A 98 5.00 -22.76 -8.41
N ILE A 99 4.54 -22.36 -9.59
CA ILE A 99 3.80 -23.23 -10.50
C ILE A 99 4.69 -23.53 -11.70
N LEU A 100 4.89 -24.81 -12.00
CA LEU A 100 5.57 -25.28 -13.20
C LEU A 100 4.50 -25.65 -14.23
N GLU A 101 4.33 -24.82 -15.27
CA GLU A 101 3.25 -24.94 -16.26
C GLU A 101 3.70 -24.35 -17.62
N PRO A 102 3.25 -24.90 -18.77
CA PRO A 102 2.69 -26.24 -18.91
C PRO A 102 3.76 -27.30 -18.74
N LEU A 103 3.40 -28.49 -18.26
CA LEU A 103 4.23 -29.68 -18.46
C LEU A 103 4.24 -30.05 -19.95
N ILE A 104 5.43 -30.36 -20.48
CA ILE A 104 5.67 -30.70 -21.88
C ILE A 104 6.36 -32.07 -21.99
N GLY A 105 6.14 -32.77 -23.11
CA GLY A 105 6.68 -34.12 -23.32
C GLY A 105 8.19 -34.18 -23.54
N ASP A 106 8.78 -33.07 -23.99
CA ASP A 106 10.20 -32.95 -24.31
C ASP A 106 10.97 -32.14 -23.26
N MET A 107 12.27 -32.40 -23.11
CA MET A 107 13.18 -31.63 -22.25
C MET A 107 13.13 -30.13 -22.64
N PRO A 108 12.91 -29.16 -21.71
CA PRO A 108 13.10 -29.23 -20.25
C PRO A 108 11.92 -29.75 -19.41
N LEU A 109 10.93 -30.43 -19.98
CA LEU A 109 9.71 -30.97 -19.34
C LEU A 109 8.74 -29.94 -18.74
N VAL A 110 9.17 -28.69 -18.61
CA VAL A 110 8.39 -27.56 -18.09
C VAL A 110 8.52 -26.37 -19.05
N GLY A 111 7.39 -25.83 -19.51
CA GLY A 111 7.36 -24.68 -20.41
C GLY A 111 7.72 -23.35 -19.74
N ALA A 112 7.29 -23.13 -18.50
CA ALA A 112 7.62 -21.95 -17.71
C ALA A 112 7.47 -22.16 -16.18
N LEU A 113 8.01 -21.20 -15.43
CA LEU A 113 7.81 -21.05 -13.99
C LEU A 113 6.97 -19.80 -13.71
N SER A 114 5.93 -19.92 -12.89
CA SER A 114 5.14 -18.81 -12.36
C SER A 114 5.38 -18.65 -10.86
N LEU A 115 5.72 -17.44 -10.41
CA LEU A 115 6.20 -17.14 -9.07
C LEU A 115 5.41 -15.99 -8.43
N PHE A 116 4.82 -16.19 -7.25
CA PHE A 116 4.07 -15.18 -6.47
C PHE A 116 3.96 -15.58 -5.00
N PHE A 117 3.63 -14.64 -4.11
CA PHE A 117 3.26 -14.94 -2.71
C PHE A 117 1.76 -15.19 -2.58
N LEU A 118 1.36 -16.13 -1.71
CA LEU A 118 -0.06 -16.49 -1.52
C LEU A 118 -0.84 -15.44 -0.73
N ARG A 119 -0.27 -15.02 0.40
CA ARG A 119 -0.73 -13.87 1.20
C ARG A 119 0.34 -12.79 1.15
N LYS A 120 0.00 -11.56 1.56
CA LYS A 120 0.98 -10.47 1.69
C LYS A 120 2.18 -10.95 2.55
N PRO A 121 3.43 -10.92 2.04
CA PRO A 121 4.57 -11.33 2.84
C PRO A 121 4.81 -10.32 3.97
N LEU A 122 5.32 -10.78 5.11
CA LEU A 122 5.86 -9.89 6.13
C LEU A 122 7.12 -9.23 5.55
N LEU A 123 7.00 -7.93 5.27
CA LEU A 123 7.97 -7.12 4.56
C LEU A 123 8.44 -5.98 5.48
N GLU A 124 9.74 -5.92 5.73
CA GLU A 124 10.38 -4.75 6.36
C GLU A 124 11.41 -4.15 5.40
N ILE A 125 11.44 -2.82 5.28
CA ILE A 125 12.36 -2.09 4.40
C ILE A 125 12.97 -0.94 5.20
N ASN A 126 14.30 -0.96 5.37
CA ASN A 126 15.02 0.13 6.02
C ASN A 126 15.53 1.13 4.97
N TRP A 127 14.93 2.32 4.95
CA TRP A 127 15.17 3.33 3.93
C TRP A 127 16.24 4.38 4.31
N THR A 128 17.03 4.79 3.32
CA THR A 128 17.78 6.06 3.33
C THR A 128 16.98 7.15 2.63
N GLY A 129 16.77 8.28 3.31
CA GLY A 129 16.20 9.48 2.67
C GLY A 129 14.73 9.36 2.24
N LEU A 130 13.93 8.45 2.81
CA LEU A 130 12.51 8.27 2.47
C LEU A 130 11.72 9.59 2.52
N THR A 131 12.04 10.48 3.45
CA THR A 131 11.43 11.83 3.54
C THR A 131 11.54 12.62 2.23
N ASN A 132 12.64 12.44 1.49
CA ASN A 132 12.87 13.14 0.22
C ASN A 132 11.88 12.68 -0.86
N LEU A 133 11.47 11.40 -0.83
CA LEU A 133 10.47 10.82 -1.71
C LEU A 133 9.05 11.22 -1.26
N LEU A 134 8.78 11.22 0.04
CA LEU A 134 7.47 11.59 0.60
C LEU A 134 7.14 13.09 0.47
N ASP A 135 8.15 13.95 0.34
CA ASP A 135 7.96 15.39 0.11
C ASP A 135 7.77 15.73 -1.41
N ILE A 136 7.63 14.73 -2.30
CA ILE A 136 7.41 14.93 -3.76
C ILE A 136 5.91 15.17 -4.07
N PRO A 137 5.56 16.18 -4.90
CA PRO A 137 4.21 16.38 -5.41
C PRO A 137 3.61 15.11 -6.04
N GLY A 138 2.39 14.75 -5.66
CA GLY A 138 1.74 13.50 -6.05
C GLY A 138 2.08 12.29 -5.16
N LEU A 139 3.14 12.35 -4.33
CA LEU A 139 3.49 11.33 -3.33
C LEU A 139 3.24 11.79 -1.89
N ASN A 140 2.93 13.08 -1.67
CA ASN A 140 2.67 13.72 -0.37
C ASN A 140 1.63 13.04 0.55
N GLY A 141 0.78 12.15 0.02
CA GLY A 141 -0.20 11.37 0.79
C GLY A 141 0.29 9.98 1.22
N LEU A 142 1.47 9.55 0.74
CA LEU A 142 2.05 8.27 1.10
C LEU A 142 2.71 8.32 2.48
N SER A 143 2.82 7.14 3.10
CA SER A 143 3.60 6.87 4.29
C SER A 143 4.50 5.67 4.02
N ASP A 144 5.43 5.39 4.94
CA ASP A 144 6.23 4.15 4.90
C ASP A 144 5.33 2.91 4.85
N THR A 145 4.29 2.85 5.69
CA THR A 145 3.27 1.80 5.71
C THR A 145 2.56 1.65 4.36
N ILE A 146 2.12 2.75 3.74
CA ILE A 146 1.43 2.69 2.44
C ILE A 146 2.38 2.20 1.33
N ILE A 147 3.68 2.54 1.40
CA ILE A 147 4.67 2.05 0.43
C ILE A 147 4.95 0.54 0.66
N LEU A 148 5.04 0.09 1.92
CA LEU A 148 5.13 -1.33 2.25
C LEU A 148 3.90 -2.12 1.79
N ASP A 149 2.69 -1.56 1.93
CA ASP A 149 1.45 -2.13 1.38
C ASP A 149 1.49 -2.21 -0.15
N ILE A 150 1.89 -1.14 -0.84
CA ILE A 150 2.02 -1.12 -2.31
C ILE A 150 2.97 -2.21 -2.80
N ILE A 151 4.14 -2.36 -2.15
CA ILE A 151 5.12 -3.39 -2.51
C ILE A 151 4.59 -4.79 -2.19
N SER A 152 3.94 -4.98 -1.04
CA SER A 152 3.36 -6.28 -0.63
C SER A 152 2.22 -6.71 -1.56
N ASN A 153 1.36 -5.78 -1.97
CA ASN A 153 0.28 -6.01 -2.94
C ASN A 153 0.83 -6.36 -4.34
N TYR A 154 2.02 -5.88 -4.70
CA TYR A 154 2.71 -6.19 -5.95
C TYR A 154 3.35 -7.60 -5.96
N LEU A 155 3.59 -8.20 -4.78
CA LEU A 155 4.16 -9.54 -4.63
C LEU A 155 3.10 -10.66 -4.63
N VAL A 156 1.81 -10.31 -4.63
CA VAL A 156 0.67 -11.25 -4.58
C VAL A 156 -0.26 -11.12 -5.81
N LEU A 157 -1.12 -12.13 -6.00
CA LEU A 157 -2.05 -12.22 -7.13
C LEU A 157 -2.95 -10.98 -7.30
N PRO A 158 -3.26 -10.55 -8.55
CA PRO A 158 -2.96 -11.24 -9.81
C PRO A 158 -1.51 -11.06 -10.31
N ASN A 159 -0.65 -10.32 -9.60
CA ASN A 159 0.75 -10.16 -10.00
C ASN A 159 1.50 -11.49 -9.81
N ARG A 160 2.24 -11.90 -10.85
CA ARG A 160 3.22 -13.00 -10.78
C ARG A 160 4.40 -12.75 -11.70
N ILE A 161 5.56 -13.24 -11.31
CA ILE A 161 6.75 -13.26 -12.18
C ILE A 161 6.68 -14.55 -13.01
N THR A 162 6.60 -14.42 -14.33
CA THR A 162 6.56 -15.54 -15.27
C THR A 162 7.92 -15.67 -15.97
N VAL A 163 8.59 -16.82 -15.80
CA VAL A 163 9.89 -17.13 -16.41
C VAL A 163 9.70 -18.26 -17.43
N PRO A 164 9.61 -17.96 -18.75
CA PRO A 164 9.55 -19.00 -19.77
C PRO A 164 10.89 -19.74 -19.85
N LEU A 165 10.82 -21.07 -19.93
CA LEU A 165 11.98 -21.96 -20.08
C LEU A 165 12.18 -22.40 -21.54
N VAL A 166 11.15 -22.28 -22.38
CA VAL A 166 11.19 -22.51 -23.84
C VAL A 166 10.57 -21.33 -24.59
N SER A 167 11.01 -21.11 -25.83
CA SER A 167 10.63 -19.94 -26.65
C SER A 167 9.25 -20.02 -27.31
N GLU A 168 8.69 -21.22 -27.49
CA GLU A 168 7.47 -21.44 -28.31
C GLU A 168 6.16 -21.58 -27.52
N VAL A 169 6.23 -21.70 -26.18
CA VAL A 169 5.01 -21.74 -25.37
C VAL A 169 4.28 -20.40 -25.43
N GLN A 170 2.95 -20.42 -25.35
CA GLN A 170 2.11 -19.22 -25.45
C GLN A 170 2.28 -18.30 -24.22
N ILE A 171 3.33 -17.47 -24.22
CA ILE A 171 3.68 -16.55 -23.12
C ILE A 171 2.49 -15.68 -22.69
N ALA A 172 1.60 -15.30 -23.61
CA ALA A 172 0.38 -14.55 -23.29
C ALA A 172 -0.55 -15.30 -22.31
N GLN A 173 -0.76 -16.61 -22.50
CA GLN A 173 -1.57 -17.46 -21.64
C GLN A 173 -0.90 -17.66 -20.26
N LEU A 174 0.44 -17.70 -20.22
CA LEU A 174 1.22 -17.83 -18.99
C LEU A 174 1.31 -16.54 -18.18
N ARG A 175 1.39 -15.37 -18.84
CA ARG A 175 1.38 -14.08 -18.13
C ARG A 175 0.01 -13.75 -17.55
N PHE A 176 -1.07 -14.13 -18.23
CA PHE A 176 -2.43 -13.74 -17.88
C PHE A 176 -3.35 -14.97 -17.84
N PRO A 177 -3.67 -15.49 -16.64
CA PRO A 177 -4.46 -16.70 -16.48
C PRO A 177 -5.94 -16.42 -16.78
N ILE A 178 -6.67 -17.47 -17.15
CA ILE A 178 -8.12 -17.50 -16.97
C ILE A 178 -8.39 -17.72 -15.47
N PRO A 179 -9.28 -16.96 -14.80
CA PRO A 179 -9.68 -17.25 -13.42
C PRO A 179 -10.21 -18.68 -13.32
N LYS A 180 -9.86 -19.40 -12.25
CA LYS A 180 -10.34 -20.78 -12.04
C LYS A 180 -11.83 -20.79 -11.67
N GLY A 181 -12.30 -19.74 -10.97
CA GLY A 181 -13.70 -19.54 -10.62
C GLY A 181 -14.05 -18.06 -10.40
N VAL A 182 -15.34 -17.78 -10.30
CA VAL A 182 -15.87 -16.55 -9.70
C VAL A 182 -16.58 -16.92 -8.39
N LEU A 183 -16.20 -16.25 -7.31
CA LEU A 183 -16.93 -16.32 -6.05
C LEU A 183 -18.02 -15.23 -6.04
N ARG A 184 -19.28 -15.62 -5.91
CA ARG A 184 -20.37 -14.70 -5.59
C ARG A 184 -20.62 -14.72 -4.09
N ILE A 185 -20.61 -13.53 -3.47
CA ILE A 185 -20.70 -13.31 -2.03
C ILE A 185 -21.99 -12.56 -1.76
N HIS A 186 -23.02 -13.24 -1.26
CA HIS A 186 -24.19 -12.58 -0.67
C HIS A 186 -23.84 -12.21 0.77
N PHE A 187 -23.69 -10.91 1.02
CA PHE A 187 -23.45 -10.31 2.33
C PHE A 187 -24.82 -9.93 2.93
N ILE A 188 -25.44 -10.88 3.62
CA ILE A 188 -26.88 -10.84 3.92
C ILE A 188 -27.13 -9.99 5.17
N GLU A 189 -26.74 -10.49 6.35
CA GLU A 189 -27.06 -9.89 7.64
C GLU A 189 -26.14 -10.35 8.76
N ALA A 190 -26.13 -9.63 9.87
CA ALA A 190 -25.47 -10.04 11.11
C ALA A 190 -26.44 -10.02 12.30
N GLN A 191 -26.03 -10.63 13.42
CA GLN A 191 -26.78 -10.62 14.68
C GLN A 191 -25.81 -10.63 15.88
N ASP A 192 -26.30 -10.19 17.05
CA ASP A 192 -25.55 -10.13 18.32
C ASP A 192 -24.23 -9.34 18.25
N LEU A 193 -24.12 -8.35 17.35
CA LEU A 193 -22.93 -7.49 17.26
C LEU A 193 -22.72 -6.71 18.56
N GLN A 194 -21.46 -6.42 18.87
CA GLN A 194 -21.13 -5.56 20.02
C GLN A 194 -21.40 -4.10 19.67
N GLY A 195 -22.29 -3.42 20.41
CA GLY A 195 -22.27 -1.95 20.41
C GLY A 195 -20.87 -1.43 20.81
N LYS A 196 -20.36 -0.38 20.18
CA LYS A 196 -19.17 0.37 20.64
C LYS A 196 -19.49 1.83 20.91
N ASP A 197 -20.36 2.40 20.07
CA ASP A 197 -21.11 3.63 20.27
C ASP A 197 -21.36 4.01 21.75
N THR A 198 -21.10 5.26 22.10
CA THR A 198 -21.06 5.72 23.50
C THR A 198 -21.68 7.11 23.64
N TYR A 199 -22.97 7.15 24.00
CA TYR A 199 -23.67 8.39 24.28
C TYR A 199 -23.31 8.95 25.67
N LEU A 200 -23.39 10.27 25.81
CA LEU A 200 -23.18 11.01 27.08
C LEU A 200 -21.84 10.69 27.78
N LYS A 201 -20.72 10.74 27.04
CA LYS A 201 -19.34 10.63 27.58
C LYS A 201 -19.10 9.40 28.48
N GLY A 202 -19.58 8.23 28.06
CA GLY A 202 -19.31 6.96 28.76
C GLY A 202 -20.42 6.49 29.70
N LEU A 203 -21.55 7.19 29.77
CA LEU A 203 -22.65 6.86 30.70
C LEU A 203 -23.71 5.93 30.09
N VAL A 204 -23.91 5.96 28.77
CA VAL A 204 -24.86 5.06 28.09
C VAL A 204 -24.19 4.42 26.88
N LYS A 205 -24.16 3.08 26.88
CA LYS A 205 -23.70 2.31 25.73
C LYS A 205 -24.76 2.36 24.62
N GLY A 206 -24.40 2.90 23.47
CA GLY A 206 -25.23 2.98 22.29
C GLY A 206 -25.25 1.67 21.49
N LYS A 207 -25.86 1.76 20.30
CA LYS A 207 -25.80 0.71 19.29
C LYS A 207 -24.91 1.21 18.16
N SER A 208 -24.12 0.30 17.61
CA SER A 208 -23.28 0.53 16.45
C SER A 208 -24.03 0.94 15.19
N ASP A 209 -23.29 1.60 14.31
CA ASP A 209 -23.54 1.84 12.89
C ASP A 209 -22.66 0.87 12.05
N PRO A 210 -22.93 -0.46 12.02
CA PRO A 210 -22.04 -1.43 11.41
C PRO A 210 -21.98 -1.38 9.87
N TYR A 211 -20.77 -1.62 9.35
CA TYR A 211 -20.49 -2.00 7.97
C TYR A 211 -19.44 -3.12 7.90
N GLY A 212 -19.31 -3.75 6.74
CA GLY A 212 -18.30 -4.77 6.46
C GLY A 212 -17.31 -4.36 5.37
N VAL A 213 -16.07 -4.79 5.52
CA VAL A 213 -15.03 -4.79 4.49
C VAL A 213 -14.73 -6.23 4.09
N ILE A 214 -14.92 -6.54 2.80
CA ILE A 214 -14.82 -7.89 2.23
C ILE A 214 -13.60 -7.91 1.31
N ARG A 215 -12.68 -8.86 1.49
CA ARG A 215 -11.45 -8.97 0.70
C ARG A 215 -11.31 -10.37 0.09
N VAL A 216 -10.90 -10.42 -1.18
CA VAL A 216 -10.61 -11.66 -1.92
C VAL A 216 -9.32 -11.45 -2.70
N GLY A 217 -8.19 -11.76 -2.06
CA GLY A 217 -6.86 -11.34 -2.54
C GLY A 217 -6.76 -9.82 -2.62
N ASN A 218 -6.34 -9.28 -3.76
CA ASN A 218 -6.25 -7.83 -4.00
C ASN A 218 -7.60 -7.14 -4.30
N GLN A 219 -8.73 -7.88 -4.34
CA GLN A 219 -10.07 -7.28 -4.51
C GLN A 219 -10.65 -6.90 -3.15
N VAL A 220 -11.21 -5.70 -3.03
CA VAL A 220 -11.82 -5.18 -1.80
C VAL A 220 -13.19 -4.57 -2.12
N PHE A 221 -14.19 -4.93 -1.33
CA PHE A 221 -15.53 -4.39 -1.35
C PHE A 221 -15.88 -3.84 0.04
N GLN A 222 -16.76 -2.85 0.11
CA GLN A 222 -17.25 -2.28 1.36
C GLN A 222 -18.78 -2.19 1.28
N SER A 223 -19.48 -2.63 2.34
CA SER A 223 -20.94 -2.52 2.41
C SER A 223 -21.38 -1.10 2.74
N LYS A 224 -22.68 -0.85 2.57
CA LYS A 224 -23.34 0.28 3.21
C LYS A 224 -23.24 0.17 4.73
N VAL A 225 -23.24 1.33 5.38
CA VAL A 225 -23.40 1.48 6.83
C VAL A 225 -24.89 1.39 7.19
N ILE A 226 -25.24 0.63 8.23
CA ILE A 226 -26.62 0.52 8.73
C ILE A 226 -26.68 1.06 10.14
N LYS A 227 -27.38 2.19 10.33
CA LYS A 227 -27.31 2.96 11.58
C LYS A 227 -28.10 2.35 12.74
N GLU A 228 -27.59 2.54 13.96
CA GLU A 228 -28.14 2.14 15.26
C GLU A 228 -28.70 0.71 15.29
N ASN A 229 -27.95 -0.27 14.80
CA ASN A 229 -28.44 -1.64 14.67
C ASN A 229 -27.38 -2.73 14.90
N LEU A 230 -27.55 -3.50 15.98
CA LEU A 230 -26.70 -4.66 16.32
C LEU A 230 -27.07 -5.97 15.59
N SER A 231 -28.12 -5.93 14.77
CA SER A 231 -28.51 -6.99 13.84
C SER A 231 -28.80 -6.40 12.44
N PRO A 232 -27.78 -5.88 11.75
CA PRO A 232 -27.92 -5.22 10.45
C PRO A 232 -28.29 -6.21 9.34
N LYS A 233 -29.08 -5.76 8.35
CA LYS A 233 -29.45 -6.52 7.16
C LYS A 233 -29.05 -5.73 5.92
N TRP A 234 -27.89 -6.04 5.34
CA TRP A 234 -27.35 -5.37 4.16
C TRP A 234 -27.98 -5.88 2.86
N SER A 235 -28.13 -7.21 2.75
CA SER A 235 -28.64 -7.87 1.54
C SER A 235 -27.91 -7.42 0.26
N GLU A 236 -26.59 -7.28 0.33
CA GLU A 236 -25.75 -6.88 -0.81
C GLU A 236 -25.05 -8.09 -1.44
N VAL A 237 -24.69 -7.99 -2.72
CA VAL A 237 -23.96 -9.06 -3.42
C VAL A 237 -22.72 -8.53 -4.14
N TYR A 238 -21.59 -9.21 -3.95
CA TYR A 238 -20.32 -8.93 -4.60
C TYR A 238 -19.87 -10.13 -5.46
N GLU A 239 -19.11 -9.88 -6.53
CA GLU A 239 -18.58 -10.91 -7.42
C GLU A 239 -17.06 -10.73 -7.53
N ALA A 240 -16.30 -11.76 -7.15
CA ALA A 240 -14.85 -11.72 -7.04
C ALA A 240 -14.18 -12.80 -7.90
N LEU A 241 -13.11 -12.42 -8.61
CA LEU A 241 -12.30 -13.34 -9.41
C LEU A 241 -11.39 -14.18 -8.50
N VAL A 242 -11.43 -15.50 -8.65
CA VAL A 242 -10.51 -16.41 -7.94
C VAL A 242 -9.52 -16.98 -8.96
N TYR A 243 -8.25 -16.63 -8.79
CA TYR A 243 -7.19 -17.01 -9.73
C TYR A 243 -6.47 -18.30 -9.30
N GLU A 244 -6.35 -18.55 -8.00
CA GLU A 244 -5.63 -19.70 -7.45
C GLU A 244 -6.31 -20.23 -6.19
N HIS A 245 -6.36 -21.55 -6.06
CA HIS A 245 -6.79 -22.30 -4.89
C HIS A 245 -6.10 -23.68 -4.95
N PRO A 246 -5.76 -24.31 -3.82
CA PRO A 246 -5.93 -23.84 -2.44
C PRO A 246 -4.95 -22.73 -2.04
N GLY A 247 -5.34 -21.89 -1.08
CA GLY A 247 -4.44 -20.90 -0.44
C GLY A 247 -4.71 -19.42 -0.74
N GLN A 248 -5.74 -19.10 -1.53
CA GLN A 248 -6.41 -17.79 -1.49
C GLN A 248 -7.62 -17.93 -0.56
N GLU A 249 -7.90 -16.91 0.26
CA GLU A 249 -8.96 -16.92 1.26
C GLU A 249 -9.95 -15.75 1.05
N LEU A 250 -11.16 -15.91 1.58
CA LEU A 250 -12.14 -14.83 1.78
C LEU A 250 -11.92 -14.27 3.19
N GLU A 251 -11.55 -12.99 3.27
CA GLU A 251 -11.37 -12.26 4.53
C GLU A 251 -12.53 -11.25 4.67
N ILE A 252 -13.16 -11.19 5.84
CA ILE A 252 -14.20 -10.20 6.15
C ILE A 252 -13.91 -9.57 7.52
N GLU A 253 -13.94 -8.25 7.58
CA GLU A 253 -13.76 -7.45 8.79
C GLU A 253 -15.00 -6.56 8.97
N LEU A 254 -15.61 -6.57 10.16
CA LEU A 254 -16.73 -5.69 10.50
C LEU A 254 -16.27 -4.52 11.37
N PHE A 255 -16.84 -3.34 11.13
CA PHE A 255 -16.47 -2.08 11.78
C PHE A 255 -17.71 -1.23 12.09
N ASP A 256 -17.57 -0.36 13.09
CA ASP A 256 -18.52 0.68 13.50
C ASP A 256 -18.14 2.02 12.83
N GLU A 257 -19.06 2.73 12.15
CA GLU A 257 -18.75 4.04 11.52
C GLU A 257 -18.67 5.15 12.58
N ASP A 258 -17.45 5.59 12.93
CA ASP A 258 -17.20 6.45 14.11
C ASP A 258 -16.54 7.79 13.69
N PRO A 259 -16.95 8.98 14.20
CA PRO A 259 -16.46 10.27 13.69
C PRO A 259 -14.95 10.53 13.81
N ASP A 260 -14.26 9.84 14.73
CA ASP A 260 -12.81 9.93 14.93
C ASP A 260 -12.05 8.78 14.27
N LYS A 261 -12.43 7.52 14.55
CA LYS A 261 -11.78 6.30 14.02
C LYS A 261 -12.64 5.06 14.29
N ASP A 262 -13.09 4.42 13.22
CA ASP A 262 -13.95 3.22 13.20
C ASP A 262 -13.50 2.12 14.18
N ASP A 263 -14.46 1.58 14.95
CA ASP A 263 -14.17 0.60 16.00
C ASP A 263 -14.53 -0.84 15.60
N PHE A 264 -13.68 -1.80 15.96
CA PHE A 264 -13.73 -3.15 15.36
C PHE A 264 -14.83 -4.04 15.97
N LEU A 265 -15.63 -4.69 15.11
CA LEU A 265 -16.81 -5.48 15.48
C LEU A 265 -16.67 -7.00 15.25
N GLY A 266 -15.58 -7.47 14.64
CA GLY A 266 -15.25 -8.89 14.48
C GLY A 266 -14.68 -9.24 13.11
N SER A 267 -13.97 -10.37 13.01
CA SER A 267 -13.35 -10.88 11.78
C SER A 267 -13.88 -12.26 11.38
N LEU A 268 -13.70 -12.63 10.11
CA LEU A 268 -14.03 -13.96 9.59
C LEU A 268 -13.07 -14.30 8.42
N MET A 269 -12.58 -15.54 8.38
CA MET A 269 -11.67 -16.02 7.33
C MET A 269 -12.06 -17.44 6.87
N ILE A 270 -12.30 -17.60 5.57
CA ILE A 270 -12.77 -18.86 4.94
C ILE A 270 -11.83 -19.25 3.79
N ASP A 271 -11.41 -20.53 3.72
CA ASP A 271 -10.60 -21.03 2.60
C ASP A 271 -11.45 -21.25 1.35
N LEU A 272 -11.03 -20.66 0.23
CA LEU A 272 -11.74 -20.79 -1.04
C LEU A 272 -11.71 -22.22 -1.59
N ALA A 273 -10.78 -23.07 -1.16
CA ALA A 273 -10.78 -24.50 -1.51
C ALA A 273 -11.98 -25.25 -0.91
N GLU A 274 -12.52 -24.80 0.23
CA GLU A 274 -13.71 -25.39 0.83
C GLU A 274 -14.98 -24.88 0.12
N VAL A 275 -15.03 -23.58 -0.19
CA VAL A 275 -16.13 -23.00 -0.98
C VAL A 275 -16.20 -23.61 -2.39
N GLU A 276 -15.04 -23.87 -3.02
CA GLU A 276 -14.96 -24.63 -4.28
C GLU A 276 -15.60 -26.02 -4.13
N LYS A 277 -15.17 -26.78 -3.11
CA LYS A 277 -15.57 -28.18 -2.90
C LYS A 277 -17.07 -28.31 -2.59
N GLU A 278 -17.63 -27.39 -1.81
CA GLU A 278 -19.03 -27.40 -1.42
C GLU A 278 -19.96 -26.76 -2.47
N ARG A 279 -19.40 -25.98 -3.41
CA ARG A 279 -20.06 -25.22 -4.51
C ARG A 279 -21.06 -24.15 -4.06
N LEU A 280 -21.86 -24.41 -3.03
CA LEU A 280 -22.82 -23.50 -2.43
C LEU A 280 -22.78 -23.67 -0.90
N LEU A 281 -22.62 -22.55 -0.19
CA LEU A 281 -22.77 -22.44 1.27
C LEU A 281 -23.83 -21.39 1.58
N ASP A 282 -24.62 -21.60 2.63
CA ASP A 282 -25.62 -20.66 3.15
C ASP A 282 -25.69 -20.84 4.67
N GLU A 283 -24.85 -20.09 5.40
CA GLU A 283 -24.47 -20.41 6.78
C GLU A 283 -24.33 -19.17 7.70
N TRP A 284 -24.55 -19.40 9.00
CA TRP A 284 -24.33 -18.44 10.09
C TRP A 284 -22.97 -18.64 10.74
N PHE A 285 -21.98 -17.90 10.25
CA PHE A 285 -20.62 -17.89 10.79
C PHE A 285 -20.56 -17.11 12.10
N THR A 286 -19.83 -17.61 13.10
CA THR A 286 -19.52 -16.85 14.32
C THR A 286 -18.26 -16.02 14.08
N LEU A 287 -18.26 -14.76 14.50
CA LEU A 287 -17.13 -13.85 14.29
C LEU A 287 -15.98 -14.17 15.24
N ASP A 288 -14.77 -14.20 14.70
CA ASP A 288 -13.52 -14.33 15.44
C ASP A 288 -13.12 -12.99 16.09
N GLU A 289 -12.23 -13.07 17.07
CA GLU A 289 -11.64 -11.95 17.83
C GLU A 289 -12.64 -11.12 18.68
N VAL A 290 -13.92 -11.49 18.71
CA VAL A 290 -14.98 -10.87 19.51
C VAL A 290 -15.72 -11.82 20.45
N CYS A 291 -16.31 -11.29 21.52
CA CYS A 291 -17.03 -12.08 22.53
C CYS A 291 -18.45 -12.51 22.10
N LYS A 292 -19.03 -11.80 21.13
CA LYS A 292 -20.36 -12.01 20.54
C LYS A 292 -20.37 -11.40 19.13
N GLY A 293 -21.22 -11.96 18.27
CA GLY A 293 -21.42 -11.54 16.89
C GLY A 293 -21.45 -12.74 15.95
N LYS A 294 -22.42 -12.77 15.04
CA LYS A 294 -22.51 -13.74 13.94
C LYS A 294 -22.86 -13.04 12.64
N LEU A 295 -22.43 -13.61 11.53
CA LEU A 295 -22.61 -13.10 10.17
C LEU A 295 -23.22 -14.20 9.28
N HIS A 296 -24.31 -13.88 8.59
CA HIS A 296 -24.98 -14.75 7.62
C HIS A 296 -24.45 -14.46 6.23
N LEU A 297 -23.87 -15.49 5.59
CA LEU A 297 -23.37 -15.42 4.23
C LEU A 297 -23.93 -16.56 3.40
N LYS A 298 -24.31 -16.24 2.15
CA LYS A 298 -24.46 -17.22 1.07
C LYS A 298 -23.32 -17.05 0.08
N LEU A 299 -22.56 -18.11 -0.17
CA LEU A 299 -21.38 -18.12 -1.04
C LEU A 299 -21.62 -19.09 -2.20
N GLU A 300 -21.50 -18.61 -3.44
CA GLU A 300 -21.61 -19.44 -4.65
C GLU A 300 -20.26 -19.51 -5.37
N TRP A 301 -19.79 -20.72 -5.66
CA TRP A 301 -18.66 -20.96 -6.56
C TRP A 301 -19.16 -21.15 -8.00
N LEU A 302 -18.82 -20.20 -8.88
CA LEU A 302 -19.24 -20.20 -10.27
C LEU A 302 -18.09 -20.65 -11.17
N THR A 303 -18.24 -21.81 -11.81
CA THR A 303 -17.30 -22.34 -12.79
C THR A 303 -17.40 -21.56 -14.12
N LEU A 304 -16.27 -21.31 -14.77
CA LEU A 304 -16.17 -20.63 -16.06
C LEU A 304 -16.32 -21.61 -17.23
N LEU A 305 -17.52 -21.77 -17.78
CA LEU A 305 -17.77 -22.68 -18.90
C LEU A 305 -17.31 -22.10 -20.26
N PRO A 306 -16.72 -22.91 -21.15
CA PRO A 306 -16.25 -22.49 -22.47
C PRO A 306 -17.35 -22.42 -23.54
N ASP A 307 -18.60 -22.76 -23.19
CA ASP A 307 -19.75 -22.83 -24.09
C ASP A 307 -21.00 -22.14 -23.52
N ALA A 308 -22.02 -21.95 -24.36
CA ALA A 308 -23.22 -21.20 -24.03
C ALA A 308 -24.41 -22.04 -23.51
N SER A 309 -24.27 -23.36 -23.32
CA SER A 309 -25.40 -24.28 -23.10
C SER A 309 -26.25 -23.96 -21.87
N THR A 310 -25.63 -23.54 -20.76
CA THR A 310 -26.34 -23.22 -19.50
C THR A 310 -26.82 -21.77 -19.42
N LEU A 311 -26.48 -20.93 -20.41
CA LEU A 311 -26.64 -19.48 -20.33
C LEU A 311 -28.10 -19.03 -20.10
N ASP A 312 -29.08 -19.64 -20.76
CA ASP A 312 -30.50 -19.23 -20.60
C ASP A 312 -31.09 -19.64 -19.24
N LYS A 313 -30.55 -20.69 -18.61
CA LYS A 313 -30.86 -21.05 -17.22
C LYS A 313 -30.25 -20.01 -16.27
N VAL A 314 -28.95 -19.72 -16.39
CA VAL A 314 -28.27 -18.68 -15.59
C VAL A 314 -28.95 -17.32 -15.73
N LEU A 315 -29.33 -16.93 -16.96
CA LEU A 315 -30.09 -15.70 -17.26
C LEU A 315 -31.53 -15.70 -16.72
N THR A 316 -32.05 -16.84 -16.27
CA THR A 316 -33.35 -16.97 -15.59
C THR A 316 -33.16 -16.92 -14.07
N ASP A 317 -32.19 -17.66 -13.54
CA ASP A 317 -31.83 -17.68 -12.11
C ASP A 317 -31.51 -16.25 -11.61
N ILE A 318 -30.63 -15.50 -12.30
CA ILE A 318 -30.30 -14.10 -11.93
C ILE A 318 -31.47 -13.10 -12.09
N ARG A 319 -32.60 -13.50 -12.69
CA ARG A 319 -33.80 -12.64 -12.76
C ARG A 319 -34.70 -12.81 -11.55
N ALA A 320 -34.63 -13.94 -10.85
CA ALA A 320 -35.29 -14.12 -9.56
C ALA A 320 -34.57 -13.30 -8.48
N ASP A 321 -33.23 -13.38 -8.43
CA ASP A 321 -32.38 -12.75 -7.41
C ASP A 321 -32.21 -11.22 -7.53
N LYS A 322 -33.09 -10.54 -8.26
CA LYS A 322 -33.02 -9.10 -8.57
C LYS A 322 -33.07 -8.15 -7.38
N GLY A 323 -33.36 -8.63 -6.17
CA GLY A 323 -33.53 -7.80 -4.97
C GLY A 323 -32.24 -7.32 -4.29
N GLN A 324 -31.07 -7.92 -4.59
CA GLN A 324 -29.88 -7.80 -3.71
C GLN A 324 -28.62 -7.17 -4.34
N ALA A 325 -28.59 -6.91 -5.65
CA ALA A 325 -27.36 -6.47 -6.35
C ALA A 325 -27.48 -5.06 -6.92
N ASN A 326 -26.60 -4.14 -6.50
CA ASN A 326 -26.60 -2.73 -6.91
C ASN A 326 -26.49 -2.55 -8.45
N ASP A 327 -25.65 -3.36 -9.12
CA ASP A 327 -25.45 -3.33 -10.59
C ASP A 327 -26.23 -4.45 -11.34
N GLY A 328 -26.86 -5.38 -10.62
CA GLY A 328 -27.30 -6.68 -11.14
C GLY A 328 -26.18 -7.73 -11.22
N LEU A 329 -26.56 -9.02 -11.10
CA LEU A 329 -25.62 -10.16 -11.10
C LEU A 329 -25.11 -10.51 -12.51
N SER A 330 -23.91 -11.11 -12.59
CA SER A 330 -23.33 -11.56 -13.87
C SER A 330 -23.82 -12.94 -14.30
N SER A 331 -24.00 -13.12 -15.62
CA SER A 331 -24.20 -14.43 -16.26
C SER A 331 -22.93 -14.95 -16.96
N SER A 332 -21.97 -14.07 -17.23
CA SER A 332 -20.74 -14.42 -17.95
C SER A 332 -19.58 -13.48 -17.58
N LEU A 333 -18.38 -13.91 -17.93
CA LEU A 333 -17.13 -13.17 -17.78
C LEU A 333 -16.48 -12.98 -19.14
N LEU A 334 -16.11 -11.74 -19.47
CA LEU A 334 -15.38 -11.40 -20.68
C LEU A 334 -13.91 -11.15 -20.32
N ILE A 335 -13.02 -11.93 -20.94
CA ILE A 335 -11.57 -11.86 -20.75
C ILE A 335 -10.94 -11.32 -22.03
N LEU A 336 -10.22 -10.21 -21.92
CA LEU A 336 -9.57 -9.50 -23.02
C LEU A 336 -8.05 -9.54 -22.83
N TYR A 337 -7.34 -9.90 -23.89
CA TYR A 337 -5.89 -9.71 -24.01
C TYR A 337 -5.61 -8.72 -25.13
N LEU A 338 -5.10 -7.55 -24.75
CA LEU A 338 -4.73 -6.44 -25.61
C LEU A 338 -3.26 -6.57 -26.02
N ASP A 339 -3.04 -6.97 -27.27
CA ASP A 339 -1.71 -7.28 -27.80
C ASP A 339 -1.02 -6.01 -28.34
N SER A 340 -1.48 -5.50 -29.48
CA SER A 340 -0.82 -4.39 -30.20
C SER A 340 -1.74 -3.71 -31.21
N ALA A 341 -1.52 -2.43 -31.49
CA ALA A 341 -2.06 -1.77 -32.68
C ALA A 341 -0.98 -1.57 -33.74
N ARG A 342 -1.40 -1.32 -34.98
CA ARG A 342 -0.52 -0.96 -36.10
C ARG A 342 -1.16 0.10 -37.00
N ASN A 343 -0.33 0.90 -37.66
CA ASN A 343 -0.73 1.98 -38.57
C ASN A 343 -1.74 2.97 -37.95
N LEU A 344 -1.64 3.31 -36.66
CA LEU A 344 -2.51 4.33 -36.08
C LEU A 344 -2.27 5.70 -36.76
N PRO A 345 -3.29 6.59 -36.85
CA PRO A 345 -3.10 7.93 -37.41
C PRO A 345 -2.05 8.73 -36.62
N ASN A 346 -1.08 9.33 -37.33
CA ASN A 346 -0.15 10.29 -36.73
C ASN A 346 -0.79 11.69 -36.54
N ASN A 347 -1.90 11.95 -37.22
CA ASN A 347 -2.62 13.20 -37.17
C ASN A 347 -4.14 12.94 -37.10
N PRO A 348 -4.82 13.27 -35.99
CA PRO A 348 -6.26 13.06 -35.83
C PRO A 348 -7.13 13.81 -36.86
N LEU A 349 -6.58 14.86 -37.48
CA LEU A 349 -7.29 15.73 -38.43
C LEU A 349 -7.51 15.07 -39.81
N GLU A 350 -6.96 13.88 -40.06
CA GLU A 350 -6.99 13.24 -41.40
C GLU A 350 -8.29 12.49 -41.69
N PHE A 351 -9.06 12.06 -40.68
CA PHE A 351 -10.13 11.07 -40.87
C PHE A 351 -11.51 11.40 -40.25
N ASN A 352 -11.66 12.45 -39.42
CA ASN A 352 -12.98 12.80 -38.86
C ASN A 352 -13.17 14.31 -38.58
N PRO A 353 -13.82 15.06 -39.48
CA PRO A 353 -14.08 16.49 -39.29
C PRO A 353 -15.24 16.82 -38.33
N ASP A 354 -16.16 15.90 -38.01
CA ASP A 354 -17.32 16.25 -37.17
C ASP A 354 -17.00 16.34 -35.67
N VAL A 355 -15.90 15.74 -35.23
CA VAL A 355 -15.38 15.83 -33.86
C VAL A 355 -14.74 17.21 -33.58
N LEU A 356 -14.57 18.08 -34.59
CA LEU A 356 -13.99 19.43 -34.48
C LEU A 356 -14.72 20.39 -33.53
N LYS A 357 -15.91 20.04 -33.04
CA LYS A 357 -16.76 20.89 -32.18
C LYS A 357 -16.26 21.03 -30.73
N LYS A 358 -15.15 20.38 -30.34
CA LYS A 358 -14.46 20.65 -29.05
C LYS A 358 -13.52 21.86 -29.17
N SER A 359 -13.73 22.87 -28.32
CA SER A 359 -13.10 24.20 -28.38
C SER A 359 -11.56 24.23 -28.33
N ALA A 360 -10.91 23.17 -27.83
CA ALA A 360 -9.46 23.01 -27.88
C ALA A 360 -8.92 22.91 -29.32
N VAL A 361 -9.60 22.14 -30.19
CA VAL A 361 -9.15 21.91 -31.58
C VAL A 361 -9.30 23.19 -32.42
N GLN A 362 -10.36 23.96 -32.19
CA GLN A 362 -10.59 25.23 -32.87
C GLN A 362 -9.55 26.32 -32.50
N LYS A 363 -8.93 26.25 -31.31
CA LYS A 363 -7.75 27.06 -30.97
C LYS A 363 -6.49 26.54 -31.66
N PHE A 364 -6.29 25.23 -31.75
CA PHE A 364 -5.12 24.63 -32.39
C PHE A 364 -5.06 24.84 -33.91
N LEU A 365 -6.20 24.75 -34.61
CA LEU A 365 -6.29 24.97 -36.07
C LEU A 365 -5.77 26.34 -36.51
N LYS A 366 -5.90 27.38 -35.67
CA LYS A 366 -5.38 28.72 -35.95
C LYS A 366 -3.83 28.83 -35.92
N SER A 367 -3.12 27.77 -35.52
CA SER A 367 -1.66 27.79 -35.36
C SER A 367 -0.85 27.33 -36.60
N GLY A 368 -1.51 26.78 -37.62
CA GLY A 368 -0.90 26.43 -38.92
C GLY A 368 0.16 25.31 -38.92
N LYS A 369 0.53 24.75 -37.77
CA LYS A 369 1.55 23.69 -37.68
C LYS A 369 0.98 22.32 -38.07
N LYS A 370 1.55 21.70 -39.12
CA LYS A 370 1.34 20.28 -39.40
C LYS A 370 1.91 19.45 -38.25
N ILE A 371 1.04 18.73 -37.53
CA ILE A 371 1.43 17.79 -36.49
C ILE A 371 1.83 16.48 -37.18
N ASN A 372 3.11 16.37 -37.52
CA ASN A 372 3.72 15.13 -38.02
C ASN A 372 4.57 14.49 -36.92
N SER A 373 3.92 14.18 -35.79
CA SER A 373 4.54 13.53 -34.63
C SER A 373 3.70 12.33 -34.22
N ASN A 374 4.36 11.19 -34.03
CA ASN A 374 3.69 9.97 -33.57
C ASN A 374 2.87 10.24 -32.29
N PRO A 375 1.68 9.64 -32.16
CA PRO A 375 0.79 9.87 -31.03
C PRO A 375 1.32 9.24 -29.74
N ASN A 376 0.59 9.43 -28.64
CA ASN A 376 0.74 8.68 -27.39
C ASN A 376 -0.49 7.76 -27.16
N PRO A 377 -0.56 6.55 -27.76
CA PRO A 377 -1.75 5.72 -27.72
C PRO A 377 -2.13 5.20 -26.33
N LEU A 378 -3.42 5.28 -26.06
CA LEU A 378 -4.14 4.71 -24.92
C LEU A 378 -5.34 3.91 -25.46
N VAL A 379 -5.71 2.79 -24.85
CA VAL A 379 -6.96 2.08 -25.20
C VAL A 379 -7.92 2.15 -24.03
N GLN A 380 -9.13 2.66 -24.28
CA GLN A 380 -10.27 2.53 -23.39
C GLN A 380 -11.15 1.38 -23.87
N MET A 381 -11.56 0.51 -22.95
CA MET A 381 -12.52 -0.57 -23.19
C MET A 381 -13.70 -0.40 -22.24
N SER A 382 -14.92 -0.61 -22.73
CA SER A 382 -16.14 -0.50 -21.92
C SER A 382 -17.20 -1.51 -22.32
N VAL A 383 -17.95 -1.98 -21.32
CA VAL A 383 -19.12 -2.84 -21.51
C VAL A 383 -20.25 -2.31 -20.64
N GLY A 384 -21.25 -1.70 -21.27
CA GLY A 384 -22.26 -0.92 -20.55
C GLY A 384 -21.63 0.24 -19.78
N HIS A 385 -21.87 0.33 -18.47
CA HIS A 385 -21.34 1.40 -17.62
C HIS A 385 -19.91 1.13 -17.11
N LYS A 386 -19.39 -0.10 -17.18
CA LYS A 386 -18.05 -0.44 -16.66
C LYS A 386 -17.01 -0.16 -17.74
N ALA A 387 -15.98 0.62 -17.40
CA ALA A 387 -14.89 1.00 -18.30
C ALA A 387 -13.53 0.77 -17.65
N GLN A 388 -12.54 0.35 -18.45
CA GLN A 388 -11.14 0.17 -18.06
C GLN A 388 -10.23 0.79 -19.13
N GLN A 389 -9.00 1.12 -18.76
CA GLN A 389 -8.02 1.74 -19.65
C GLN A 389 -6.68 1.02 -19.59
N SER A 390 -6.00 0.91 -20.73
CA SER A 390 -4.63 0.40 -20.81
C SER A 390 -3.63 1.40 -20.22
N LYS A 391 -2.36 1.01 -20.14
CA LYS A 391 -1.28 1.98 -19.99
C LYS A 391 -1.11 2.78 -21.28
N ILE A 392 -0.64 4.01 -21.15
CA ILE A 392 -0.22 4.85 -22.28
C ILE A 392 1.05 4.24 -22.90
N ARG A 393 1.17 4.31 -24.22
CA ARG A 393 2.43 4.15 -24.96
C ARG A 393 2.80 5.50 -25.59
N TYR A 394 4.08 5.80 -25.72
CA TYR A 394 4.55 7.14 -26.07
C TYR A 394 5.22 7.18 -27.44
N LYS A 395 4.90 8.20 -28.25
CA LYS A 395 5.50 8.51 -29.55
C LYS A 395 5.56 7.32 -30.53
N THR A 396 4.49 6.54 -30.60
CA THR A 396 4.38 5.38 -31.51
C THR A 396 3.00 5.27 -32.13
N ASN A 397 2.94 4.90 -33.41
CA ASN A 397 1.73 4.48 -34.11
C ASN A 397 1.60 2.94 -34.24
N GLU A 398 2.60 2.20 -33.75
CA GLU A 398 2.56 0.75 -33.53
C GLU A 398 2.79 0.42 -32.04
N PRO A 399 1.83 0.77 -31.15
CA PRO A 399 1.92 0.46 -29.73
C PRO A 399 1.77 -1.05 -29.48
N VAL A 400 2.58 -1.57 -28.56
CA VAL A 400 2.47 -2.94 -28.01
C VAL A 400 2.13 -2.81 -26.54
N TRP A 401 1.00 -3.40 -26.11
CA TRP A 401 0.54 -3.34 -24.73
C TRP A 401 0.91 -4.60 -23.95
N GLU A 402 0.51 -5.78 -24.45
CA GLU A 402 0.58 -7.06 -23.73
C GLU A 402 -0.11 -6.97 -22.36
N GLU A 403 -1.34 -6.43 -22.34
CA GLU A 403 -2.11 -6.15 -21.12
C GLU A 403 -3.43 -6.95 -21.14
N HIS A 404 -3.97 -7.26 -19.95
CA HIS A 404 -5.20 -8.04 -19.78
C HIS A 404 -6.28 -7.24 -19.06
N PHE A 405 -7.54 -7.48 -19.40
CA PHE A 405 -8.70 -6.80 -18.83
C PHE A 405 -9.85 -7.80 -18.69
N THR A 406 -10.58 -7.71 -17.59
CA THR A 406 -11.66 -8.65 -17.27
C THR A 406 -12.93 -7.88 -16.94
N PHE A 407 -14.03 -8.20 -17.60
CA PHE A 407 -15.32 -7.54 -17.43
C PHE A 407 -16.40 -8.54 -17.01
N PHE A 408 -17.11 -8.20 -15.94
CA PHE A 408 -18.32 -8.87 -15.48
C PHE A 408 -19.52 -8.53 -16.39
N ILE A 409 -20.18 -9.54 -16.95
CA ILE A 409 -21.22 -9.39 -17.99
C ILE A 409 -22.57 -9.87 -17.46
N HIS A 410 -23.53 -8.94 -17.38
CA HIS A 410 -24.91 -9.26 -16.99
C HIS A 410 -25.63 -10.11 -18.05
N ASN A 411 -25.54 -9.75 -19.33
CA ASN A 411 -26.19 -10.48 -20.42
C ASN A 411 -25.44 -10.34 -21.77
N PRO A 412 -24.70 -11.37 -22.23
CA PRO A 412 -23.91 -11.30 -23.47
C PRO A 412 -24.79 -11.33 -24.73
N LYS A 413 -26.09 -11.67 -24.63
CA LYS A 413 -27.03 -11.58 -25.75
C LYS A 413 -27.52 -10.14 -26.00
N ARG A 414 -27.15 -9.17 -25.15
CA ARG A 414 -27.63 -7.77 -25.18
C ARG A 414 -26.57 -6.70 -24.95
N GLN A 415 -25.33 -7.07 -24.64
CA GLN A 415 -24.23 -6.14 -24.37
C GLN A 415 -23.18 -6.22 -25.48
N ASP A 416 -22.58 -5.06 -25.76
CA ASP A 416 -21.46 -4.92 -26.70
C ASP A 416 -20.19 -4.57 -25.93
N LEU A 417 -19.05 -5.06 -26.42
CA LEU A 417 -17.75 -4.50 -26.09
C LEU A 417 -17.48 -3.29 -26.98
N GLU A 418 -17.23 -2.14 -26.37
CA GLU A 418 -16.81 -0.92 -27.05
C GLU A 418 -15.34 -0.64 -26.71
N VAL A 419 -14.54 -0.37 -27.73
CA VAL A 419 -13.10 -0.11 -27.62
C VAL A 419 -12.76 1.16 -28.37
N GLU A 420 -12.11 2.10 -27.70
CA GLU A 420 -11.68 3.38 -28.27
C GLU A 420 -10.18 3.57 -28.04
N VAL A 421 -9.41 3.64 -29.12
CA VAL A 421 -8.01 4.02 -29.09
C VAL A 421 -7.93 5.54 -29.09
N LYS A 422 -7.16 6.13 -28.17
CA LYS A 422 -7.03 7.58 -27.96
C LYS A 422 -5.58 8.02 -28.05
N ASP A 423 -5.36 9.28 -28.40
CA ASP A 423 -4.09 9.95 -28.21
C ASP A 423 -4.15 10.83 -26.96
N GLU A 424 -3.38 10.48 -25.94
CA GLU A 424 -3.28 11.25 -24.70
C GLU A 424 -2.66 12.64 -24.93
N GLN A 425 -1.81 12.81 -25.96
CA GLN A 425 -1.17 14.09 -26.27
C GLN A 425 -2.16 15.15 -26.78
N HIS A 426 -3.15 14.71 -27.57
CA HIS A 426 -4.07 15.59 -28.29
C HIS A 426 -5.53 15.45 -27.80
N GLN A 427 -5.80 14.56 -26.84
CA GLN A 427 -7.10 14.34 -26.19
C GLN A 427 -8.24 14.04 -27.18
N CYS A 428 -7.95 13.12 -28.10
CA CYS A 428 -8.78 12.79 -29.25
C CYS A 428 -8.80 11.28 -29.54
N SER A 429 -9.76 10.84 -30.34
CA SER A 429 -9.86 9.47 -30.81
C SER A 429 -8.87 9.21 -31.97
N LEU A 430 -8.22 8.05 -31.95
CA LEU A 430 -7.40 7.50 -33.04
C LEU A 430 -8.13 6.37 -33.78
N GLY A 431 -9.20 5.82 -33.23
CA GLY A 431 -9.98 4.75 -33.83
C GLY A 431 -10.90 4.05 -32.84
N THR A 432 -11.94 3.40 -33.36
CA THR A 432 -13.01 2.75 -32.57
C THR A 432 -13.30 1.34 -33.08
N LEU A 433 -13.77 0.48 -32.18
CA LEU A 433 -14.26 -0.86 -32.49
C LEU A 433 -15.44 -1.17 -31.56
N LYS A 434 -16.53 -1.70 -32.12
CA LYS A 434 -17.70 -2.16 -31.37
C LYS A 434 -17.98 -3.62 -31.76
N LEU A 435 -18.02 -4.51 -30.77
CA LEU A 435 -18.17 -5.95 -30.95
C LEU A 435 -19.33 -6.47 -30.08
N PRO A 436 -20.47 -6.85 -30.67
CA PRO A 436 -21.56 -7.48 -29.94
C PRO A 436 -21.13 -8.81 -29.32
N LEU A 437 -21.31 -8.99 -28.01
CA LEU A 437 -20.84 -10.18 -27.29
C LEU A 437 -21.58 -11.47 -27.74
N SER A 438 -22.74 -11.32 -28.36
CA SER A 438 -23.47 -12.40 -29.02
C SER A 438 -22.67 -13.08 -30.14
N GLN A 439 -21.69 -12.39 -30.75
CA GLN A 439 -20.79 -12.98 -31.76
C GLN A 439 -19.75 -13.94 -31.17
N LEU A 440 -19.57 -13.96 -29.84
CA LEU A 440 -18.71 -14.92 -29.14
C LEU A 440 -19.46 -16.22 -28.82
N LEU A 441 -20.77 -16.15 -28.58
CA LEU A 441 -21.61 -17.30 -28.20
C LEU A 441 -21.70 -18.41 -29.27
N SER A 442 -21.37 -18.09 -30.53
CA SER A 442 -21.36 -19.01 -31.67
C SER A 442 -19.94 -19.37 -32.16
N ARG A 443 -18.91 -19.13 -31.34
CA ARG A 443 -17.50 -19.44 -31.64
C ARG A 443 -17.02 -20.63 -30.83
N ASP A 444 -16.06 -21.37 -31.40
CA ASP A 444 -15.33 -22.41 -30.68
C ASP A 444 -14.65 -21.82 -29.44
N ASP A 445 -14.81 -22.48 -28.29
CA ASP A 445 -14.34 -22.01 -26.97
C ASP A 445 -14.82 -20.58 -26.63
N MET A 446 -15.91 -20.10 -27.25
CA MET A 446 -16.41 -18.72 -27.22
C MET A 446 -15.29 -17.66 -27.38
N THR A 447 -14.29 -17.95 -28.21
CA THR A 447 -13.06 -17.15 -28.31
C THR A 447 -12.83 -16.63 -29.74
N ILE A 448 -12.33 -15.39 -29.86
CA ILE A 448 -11.85 -14.77 -31.10
C ILE A 448 -10.42 -14.25 -30.86
N ASN A 449 -9.48 -14.52 -31.77
CA ASN A 449 -8.11 -14.03 -31.70
C ASN A 449 -7.65 -13.55 -33.08
N GLN A 450 -7.66 -12.24 -33.31
CA GLN A 450 -7.40 -11.66 -34.64
C GLN A 450 -6.94 -10.20 -34.59
N ARG A 451 -6.57 -9.64 -35.75
CA ARG A 451 -6.53 -8.19 -35.96
C ARG A 451 -7.92 -7.72 -36.39
N PHE A 452 -8.49 -6.81 -35.61
CA PHE A 452 -9.69 -6.05 -35.95
C PHE A 452 -9.27 -4.77 -36.69
N GLN A 453 -10.03 -4.38 -37.72
CA GLN A 453 -9.89 -3.06 -38.33
C GLN A 453 -10.57 -2.01 -37.45
N LEU A 454 -9.96 -0.83 -37.31
CA LEU A 454 -10.54 0.28 -36.54
C LEU A 454 -11.46 1.14 -37.42
N SER A 455 -12.71 1.30 -36.98
CA SER A 455 -13.64 2.29 -37.52
C SER A 455 -13.23 3.70 -37.08
N ASN A 456 -13.57 4.72 -37.86
CA ASN A 456 -13.22 6.13 -37.57
C ASN A 456 -11.71 6.34 -37.36
N SER A 457 -10.90 5.66 -38.18
CA SER A 457 -9.44 5.57 -38.08
C SER A 457 -8.79 5.67 -39.48
N GLY A 458 -7.49 5.44 -39.58
CA GLY A 458 -6.80 5.35 -40.88
C GLY A 458 -7.13 4.06 -41.63
N PRO A 459 -6.95 4.02 -42.96
CA PRO A 459 -7.44 2.93 -43.82
C PRO A 459 -6.80 1.56 -43.57
N ASN A 460 -5.65 1.51 -42.89
CA ASN A 460 -4.91 0.29 -42.54
C ASN A 460 -4.73 0.12 -41.02
N SER A 461 -5.45 0.90 -40.21
CA SER A 461 -5.29 0.97 -38.75
C SER A 461 -5.93 -0.24 -38.07
N THR A 462 -5.11 -1.11 -37.48
CA THR A 462 -5.57 -2.38 -36.89
C THR A 462 -5.27 -2.49 -35.40
N LEU A 463 -6.11 -3.21 -34.68
CA LEU A 463 -5.95 -3.57 -33.27
C LEU A 463 -5.97 -5.10 -33.13
N LYS A 464 -4.90 -5.70 -32.61
CA LYS A 464 -4.81 -7.15 -32.32
C LYS A 464 -5.28 -7.41 -30.90
N MET A 465 -6.25 -8.32 -30.75
CA MET A 465 -6.74 -8.77 -29.45
C MET A 465 -7.13 -10.25 -29.49
N LYS A 466 -6.99 -10.92 -28.34
CA LYS A 466 -7.69 -12.17 -28.02
C LYS A 466 -8.82 -11.84 -27.06
N ILE A 467 -10.03 -12.32 -27.37
CA ILE A 467 -11.28 -12.03 -26.67
C ILE A 467 -11.93 -13.39 -26.38
N ALA A 468 -12.18 -13.70 -25.12
CA ALA A 468 -12.80 -14.94 -24.69
C ALA A 468 -13.98 -14.63 -23.76
N LEU A 469 -15.15 -15.22 -24.04
CA LEU A 469 -16.30 -15.18 -23.12
C LEU A 469 -16.38 -16.51 -22.36
N ARG A 470 -16.79 -16.48 -21.09
CA ARG A 470 -17.08 -17.67 -20.29
C ARG A 470 -18.42 -17.52 -19.59
N VAL A 471 -19.28 -18.53 -19.62
CA VAL A 471 -20.54 -18.51 -18.86
C VAL A 471 -20.24 -18.84 -17.41
N LEU A 472 -20.83 -18.09 -16.47
CA LEU A 472 -20.68 -18.33 -15.03
C LEU A 472 -21.76 -19.29 -14.56
N HIS A 473 -21.36 -20.51 -14.22
CA HIS A 473 -22.28 -21.59 -13.87
C HIS A 473 -22.09 -22.09 -12.44
N LEU A 474 -23.15 -22.03 -11.64
CA LEU A 474 -23.21 -22.77 -10.38
C LEU A 474 -23.53 -24.24 -10.66
N GLU A 475 -22.52 -25.09 -10.53
CA GLU A 475 -22.68 -26.53 -10.58
C GLU A 475 -23.53 -27.01 -9.41
N LYS A 476 -24.65 -27.68 -9.69
CA LYS A 476 -25.44 -28.35 -8.64
C LYS A 476 -24.82 -29.70 -8.33
N GLN A 477 -24.37 -29.88 -7.09
CA GLN A 477 -23.89 -31.16 -6.60
C GLN A 477 -25.06 -31.99 -6.06
N GLU A 478 -25.18 -33.24 -6.50
CA GLU A 478 -26.13 -34.19 -5.92
C GLU A 478 -25.60 -34.70 -4.57
N ARG A 479 -26.35 -34.46 -3.48
CA ARG A 479 -26.01 -34.90 -2.12
C ARG A 479 -27.27 -35.33 -1.35
N SER A 480 -27.09 -36.14 -0.31
CA SER A 480 -28.16 -36.61 0.58
C SER A 480 -28.62 -35.51 1.58
N PRO A 481 -29.88 -35.55 2.05
CA PRO A 481 -30.45 -34.50 2.91
C PRO A 481 -29.83 -34.41 4.32
N ASP A 482 -29.13 -35.44 4.79
CA ASP A 482 -28.54 -35.50 6.15
C ASP A 482 -27.15 -34.85 6.25
N HIS A 483 -26.64 -34.22 5.18
CA HIS A 483 -25.30 -33.64 5.18
C HIS A 483 -25.27 -32.27 5.87
N GLN A 484 -24.74 -32.21 7.09
CA GLN A 484 -24.44 -30.93 7.73
C GLN A 484 -23.28 -30.25 7.00
N HIS A 485 -23.48 -29.01 6.53
CA HIS A 485 -22.39 -28.15 6.09
C HIS A 485 -21.47 -27.85 7.28
N SER A 486 -20.16 -27.88 7.04
CA SER A 486 -19.16 -27.53 8.05
C SER A 486 -17.90 -26.98 7.38
N ALA A 487 -18.01 -25.78 6.80
CA ALA A 487 -16.82 -25.02 6.41
C ALA A 487 -15.93 -24.76 7.64
N GLN A 488 -14.67 -25.17 7.60
CA GLN A 488 -13.73 -25.01 8.70
C GLN A 488 -13.17 -23.58 8.71
N VAL A 489 -13.86 -22.69 9.42
CA VAL A 489 -13.38 -21.33 9.70
C VAL A 489 -11.95 -21.39 10.25
N LYS A 490 -10.99 -20.93 9.45
CA LYS A 490 -9.57 -20.93 9.81
C LYS A 490 -9.31 -19.80 10.78
N ARG A 491 -9.09 -20.13 12.05
CA ARG A 491 -8.66 -19.15 13.06
C ARG A 491 -7.34 -18.49 12.65
N PRO A 492 -7.22 -17.15 12.67
CA PRO A 492 -5.97 -16.47 12.37
C PRO A 492 -4.91 -16.77 13.44
N SER A 493 -3.81 -17.42 13.04
CA SER A 493 -2.74 -17.86 13.94
C SER A 493 -1.77 -16.73 14.31
N VAL A 494 -2.24 -15.74 15.06
CA VAL A 494 -1.40 -14.64 15.56
C VAL A 494 -0.56 -15.09 16.76
N SER A 495 0.76 -15.09 16.60
CA SER A 495 1.74 -15.50 17.62
C SER A 495 1.84 -14.47 18.77
N LYS A 496 1.02 -14.63 19.82
CA LYS A 496 1.04 -13.80 21.03
C LYS A 496 2.20 -14.14 21.98
N GLU A 497 3.44 -13.84 21.59
CA GLU A 497 4.54 -13.66 22.54
C GLU A 497 4.56 -12.22 23.07
N GLY A 498 4.15 -12.02 24.32
CA GLY A 498 3.99 -10.67 24.86
C GLY A 498 3.52 -10.59 26.32
N ARG A 499 4.41 -10.93 27.27
CA ARG A 499 4.30 -10.62 28.72
C ARG A 499 2.96 -10.91 29.41
N LYS A 500 2.79 -12.12 29.94
CA LYS A 500 2.02 -12.30 31.19
C LYS A 500 2.80 -11.68 32.35
N ILE A 501 2.35 -10.56 32.90
CA ILE A 501 2.82 -10.05 34.20
C ILE A 501 1.98 -10.71 35.30
N SER A 502 2.63 -11.49 36.17
CA SER A 502 1.96 -12.18 37.28
C SER A 502 1.66 -11.20 38.43
N ILE A 503 0.41 -10.74 38.53
CA ILE A 503 -0.06 -10.01 39.70
C ILE A 503 -0.35 -11.00 40.82
N ARG A 504 0.56 -11.06 41.79
CA ARG A 504 0.48 -11.91 42.98
C ARG A 504 -0.52 -11.33 43.98
N SER A 505 -1.72 -11.91 44.05
CA SER A 505 -2.68 -11.65 45.13
C SER A 505 -2.58 -12.74 46.20
N GLN A 506 -2.35 -12.35 47.46
CA GLN A 506 -2.31 -13.29 48.59
C GLN A 506 -3.71 -13.45 49.18
N ARG A 507 -4.16 -14.69 49.39
CA ARG A 507 -5.13 -15.00 50.44
C ARG A 507 -4.89 -16.40 51.02
N THR A 508 -5.35 -16.58 52.25
CA THR A 508 -4.89 -17.59 53.21
C THR A 508 -5.78 -18.83 53.29
N ALA A 509 -5.17 -20.00 53.44
CA ALA A 509 -5.78 -21.20 54.00
C ALA A 509 -4.72 -22.03 54.76
N SER A 510 -5.15 -22.80 55.76
CA SER A 510 -4.30 -23.55 56.71
C SER A 510 -4.37 -25.07 56.46
N PRO A 511 -3.49 -25.92 57.07
CA PRO A 511 -3.09 -27.19 56.46
C PRO A 511 -3.70 -28.48 57.07
N GLY A 512 -3.53 -29.56 56.31
CA GLY A 512 -3.56 -30.98 56.71
C GLY A 512 -3.78 -31.88 55.48
N ALA A 513 -3.53 -33.20 55.47
CA ALA A 513 -2.66 -34.12 56.21
C ALA A 513 -2.91 -35.54 55.62
N GLY A 514 -1.96 -36.49 55.67
CA GLY A 514 -2.26 -37.92 55.44
C GLY A 514 -1.63 -38.63 54.23
N ASP A 515 -0.41 -39.12 54.46
CA ASP A 515 0.31 -40.32 53.97
C ASP A 515 -0.27 -41.38 53.00
N SER A 516 0.69 -42.16 52.46
CA SER A 516 0.68 -43.62 52.16
C SER A 516 0.57 -44.12 50.69
N SER A 517 1.70 -44.70 50.23
CA SER A 517 1.92 -46.00 49.52
C SER A 517 0.83 -46.64 48.62
N THR A 518 1.15 -47.43 47.57
CA THR A 518 2.20 -48.47 47.47
C THR A 518 2.51 -48.88 46.01
N ALA A 519 3.65 -49.52 45.76
CA ALA A 519 3.97 -50.33 44.55
C ALA A 519 3.76 -51.85 44.87
N PRO A 520 4.17 -52.91 44.10
CA PRO A 520 5.26 -53.01 43.09
C PRO A 520 5.01 -53.96 41.87
N SER A 521 6.07 -54.25 41.10
CA SER A 521 6.47 -55.56 40.50
C SER A 521 6.80 -55.58 38.99
N THR A 522 7.93 -56.23 38.66
CA THR A 522 8.49 -56.50 37.31
C THR A 522 8.51 -58.02 37.03
N PRO A 523 8.85 -58.52 35.82
CA PRO A 523 10.20 -59.11 35.66
C PRO A 523 10.86 -59.14 34.23
N VAL A 524 12.22 -59.15 34.21
CA VAL A 524 13.19 -60.02 33.45
C VAL A 524 13.10 -60.10 31.90
N LEU A 525 14.16 -60.07 31.04
CA LEU A 525 15.66 -60.05 31.10
C LEU A 525 16.17 -58.98 30.08
N GLY A 526 17.29 -58.95 29.31
CA GLY A 526 18.51 -59.77 29.06
C GLY A 526 19.03 -59.59 27.61
N GLY A 527 20.32 -59.72 27.24
CA GLY A 527 21.59 -59.86 28.00
C GLY A 527 22.80 -60.23 27.09
N GLY A 528 24.03 -59.77 27.42
CA GLY A 528 25.31 -60.02 26.70
C GLY A 528 25.77 -58.88 25.76
N ASP A 529 27.06 -58.54 25.59
CA ASP A 529 28.30 -59.10 26.17
C ASP A 529 29.44 -58.03 26.32
N LYS A 530 30.61 -58.41 26.87
CA LYS A 530 31.80 -57.56 27.21
C LYS A 530 33.09 -58.13 26.54
N PRO A 531 34.38 -57.73 26.83
CA PRO A 531 34.94 -56.79 27.84
C PRO A 531 35.96 -55.73 27.30
N GLY A 532 36.54 -54.90 28.20
CA GLY A 532 37.74 -54.10 27.91
C GLY A 532 38.01 -52.87 28.80
N VAL A 533 38.65 -53.07 29.97
CA VAL A 533 39.78 -52.29 30.58
C VAL A 533 39.90 -50.77 30.31
N GLU A 534 40.14 -49.84 31.26
CA GLU A 534 39.96 -49.62 32.73
C GLU A 534 40.81 -48.35 33.08
N GLU A 535 40.70 -47.57 34.17
CA GLU A 535 39.64 -47.24 35.15
C GLU A 535 40.09 -45.94 35.92
N ARG A 536 39.15 -45.11 36.45
CA ARG A 536 39.34 -44.00 37.44
C ARG A 536 40.15 -42.74 37.00
N ALA A 537 40.03 -41.56 37.61
CA ALA A 537 39.04 -40.99 38.56
C ALA A 537 39.04 -39.43 38.54
N GLN A 538 37.97 -38.82 39.07
CA GLN A 538 37.88 -37.44 39.59
C GLN A 538 38.09 -37.50 41.14
N PRO A 539 38.39 -36.41 41.93
CA PRO A 539 37.62 -35.15 41.96
C PRO A 539 38.29 -33.85 42.51
N ALA A 540 37.44 -32.84 42.78
CA ALA A 540 37.49 -31.87 43.89
C ALA A 540 38.12 -30.46 43.71
N GLU A 541 37.78 -29.59 44.67
CA GLU A 541 37.73 -28.11 44.62
C GLU A 541 38.95 -27.39 45.22
N ALA A 542 39.17 -26.12 44.83
CA ALA A 542 39.71 -25.03 45.69
C ALA A 542 39.56 -23.65 44.98
N SER A 543 39.77 -22.53 45.70
CA SER A 543 39.48 -21.16 45.23
C SER A 543 40.74 -20.23 45.09
N PRO A 544 40.75 -18.89 45.33
CA PRO A 544 41.40 -17.87 44.47
C PRO A 544 42.74 -17.32 45.09
N PRO A 545 43.46 -16.28 44.57
CA PRO A 545 43.07 -15.18 43.65
C PRO A 545 44.11 -14.77 42.55
N GLY A 546 43.89 -13.62 41.89
CA GLY A 546 44.84 -12.98 40.95
C GLY A 546 45.96 -12.15 41.64
N PRO A 547 46.62 -11.15 40.99
CA PRO A 547 46.15 -10.35 39.84
C PRO A 547 47.22 -9.91 38.79
N ARG A 548 46.84 -8.98 37.88
CA ARG A 548 47.70 -8.03 37.09
C ARG A 548 48.75 -8.58 36.10
N GLY A 549 48.65 -8.10 34.84
CA GLY A 549 49.74 -7.29 34.27
C GLY A 549 50.39 -7.68 32.92
N LEU A 550 50.13 -6.88 31.89
CA LEU A 550 51.06 -6.32 30.88
C LEU A 550 52.10 -7.21 30.14
N GLY A 551 52.12 -7.10 28.81
CA GLY A 551 53.18 -7.58 27.89
C GLY A 551 52.56 -8.27 26.66
N ARG A 552 52.60 -7.72 25.44
CA ARG A 552 53.76 -7.58 24.52
C ARG A 552 54.53 -8.91 24.35
N SER A 553 54.76 -9.41 23.13
CA SER A 553 55.14 -8.63 21.94
C SER A 553 54.56 -9.12 20.62
N SER A 554 54.42 -8.19 19.69
CA SER A 554 54.31 -8.41 18.24
C SER A 554 55.67 -8.73 17.61
N SER A 555 55.67 -9.54 16.54
CA SER A 555 56.69 -9.47 15.49
C SER A 555 56.02 -9.12 14.16
N SER A 556 56.47 -8.03 13.55
CA SER A 556 55.95 -7.50 12.29
C SER A 556 57.08 -7.39 11.28
N LEU A 557 56.83 -7.76 10.02
CA LEU A 557 57.68 -7.36 8.91
C LEU A 557 56.93 -6.34 8.05
N GLN A 558 57.44 -5.10 8.05
CA GLN A 558 57.05 -4.01 7.16
C GLN A 558 58.30 -3.40 6.53
N VAL A 559 58.31 -3.32 5.20
CA VAL A 559 58.84 -2.21 4.37
C VAL A 559 57.97 -2.23 3.11
N GLY A 560 57.47 -1.16 2.50
CA GLY A 560 57.67 0.30 2.67
C GLY A 560 57.76 0.95 1.27
N ALA A 561 57.33 2.18 1.00
CA ALA A 561 56.70 3.22 1.83
C ALA A 561 55.94 4.25 0.92
N ALA A 562 55.68 5.48 1.43
CA ALA A 562 54.95 6.61 0.81
C ALA A 562 53.40 6.46 0.83
N CYS A 563 52.64 6.92 1.85
CA CYS A 563 52.42 8.29 2.39
C CYS A 563 51.55 9.18 1.47
N SER A 564 50.58 10.01 1.91
CA SER A 564 49.89 10.28 3.20
C SER A 564 48.76 11.33 2.93
N PRO A 565 47.88 11.75 3.88
CA PRO A 565 47.50 11.18 5.18
C PRO A 565 45.97 10.85 5.25
N SER A 566 45.55 10.13 6.30
CA SER A 566 44.13 9.85 6.58
C SER A 566 43.54 10.79 7.64
N HIS A 567 42.46 11.52 7.32
CA HIS A 567 41.61 12.15 8.33
C HIS A 567 40.53 11.18 8.84
N THR A 568 40.42 11.05 10.17
CA THR A 568 39.36 10.27 10.82
C THR A 568 38.03 11.03 10.78
N PHE A 569 37.23 10.77 9.74
CA PHE A 569 35.86 11.29 9.67
C PHE A 569 34.94 10.58 10.69
N VAL A 570 34.78 11.20 11.85
CA VAL A 570 33.56 11.05 12.64
C VAL A 570 32.40 11.52 11.76
N LYS A 571 31.49 10.61 11.41
CA LYS A 571 30.47 10.85 10.40
C LYS A 571 29.33 11.68 10.99
N GLU A 572 29.38 13.00 10.81
CA GLU A 572 28.35 13.92 11.31
C GLU A 572 26.95 13.54 10.76
N PRO A 573 25.90 13.54 11.60
CA PRO A 573 24.53 13.30 11.16
C PRO A 573 24.03 14.49 10.33
N THR A 574 23.64 14.21 9.08
CA THR A 574 23.31 15.25 8.08
C THR A 574 22.19 16.20 8.55
N PRO A 575 22.37 17.53 8.44
CA PRO A 575 21.34 18.49 8.82
C PRO A 575 20.13 18.48 7.86
N SER A 576 19.01 19.06 8.31
CA SER A 576 17.78 19.19 7.53
C SER A 576 17.93 20.28 6.45
N ILE A 577 18.52 19.91 5.31
CA ILE A 577 18.75 20.81 4.15
C ILE A 577 17.44 21.44 3.65
N ALA A 578 16.32 20.70 3.68
CA ALA A 578 15.00 21.19 3.27
C ALA A 578 14.54 22.44 4.04
N SER A 579 14.91 22.59 5.32
CA SER A 579 14.59 23.80 6.10
C SER A 579 15.34 25.04 5.58
N ASP A 580 16.61 24.88 5.21
CA ASP A 580 17.49 26.01 4.89
C ASP A 580 17.48 26.40 3.41
N ILE A 581 16.99 25.51 2.53
CA ILE A 581 16.64 25.87 1.14
C ILE A 581 15.21 26.44 1.05
N SER A 582 14.26 25.98 1.88
CA SER A 582 12.88 26.51 1.84
C SER A 582 12.70 27.85 2.57
N LEU A 583 13.59 28.22 3.51
CA LEU A 583 13.54 29.53 4.18
C LEU A 583 13.76 30.70 3.19
N PRO A 584 14.86 30.75 2.41
CA PRO A 584 15.08 31.82 1.44
C PRO A 584 13.94 32.00 0.45
N VAL A 585 13.41 30.89 -0.10
CA VAL A 585 12.29 30.92 -1.06
C VAL A 585 11.01 31.43 -0.39
N ALA A 586 10.65 30.94 0.80
CA ALA A 586 9.44 31.37 1.49
C ALA A 586 9.49 32.84 1.97
N THR A 587 10.68 33.33 2.37
CA THR A 587 10.92 34.75 2.67
C THR A 587 10.92 35.61 1.40
N GLN A 588 11.42 35.10 0.27
CA GLN A 588 11.37 35.79 -1.02
C GLN A 588 9.94 35.89 -1.59
N GLU A 589 9.14 34.84 -1.44
CA GLU A 589 7.71 34.87 -1.76
C GLU A 589 6.94 35.87 -0.88
N LEU A 590 7.23 35.93 0.42
CA LEU A 590 6.60 36.89 1.33
C LEU A 590 6.95 38.34 0.93
N ARG A 591 8.22 38.60 0.59
CA ARG A 591 8.69 39.88 0.01
C ARG A 591 7.95 40.26 -1.27
N GLN A 592 7.69 39.29 -2.15
CA GLN A 592 6.94 39.53 -3.39
C GLN A 592 5.47 39.85 -3.12
N ARG A 593 4.83 39.18 -2.14
CA ARG A 593 3.45 39.46 -1.74
C ARG A 593 3.30 40.83 -1.06
N LEU A 594 4.22 41.22 -0.17
CA LEU A 594 4.22 42.55 0.46
C LEU A 594 4.23 43.67 -0.60
N ARG A 595 5.14 43.59 -1.59
CA ARG A 595 5.22 44.54 -2.71
C ARG A 595 3.99 44.57 -3.64
N GLN A 596 3.14 43.55 -3.59
CA GLN A 596 1.87 43.53 -4.32
C GLN A 596 0.72 44.20 -3.53
N LEU A 597 0.86 44.30 -2.19
CA LEU A 597 -0.13 44.87 -1.28
C LEU A 597 0.16 46.34 -0.92
N GLU A 598 1.40 46.81 -1.05
CA GLU A 598 1.82 48.20 -0.79
C GLU A 598 1.07 49.27 -1.63
N ASN A 599 0.34 48.87 -2.68
CA ASN A 599 -0.53 49.76 -3.48
C ASN A 599 -1.88 50.10 -2.79
N GLY A 600 -2.16 49.64 -1.56
CA GLY A 600 -3.46 49.81 -0.91
C GLY A 600 -3.43 49.98 0.62
N THR A 601 -3.34 51.23 1.07
CA THR A 601 -3.52 51.70 2.48
C THR A 601 -2.44 51.29 3.50
N THR A 602 -2.28 52.12 4.53
CA THR A 602 -1.19 52.05 5.52
C THR A 602 -1.51 51.08 6.67
N LEU A 603 -0.79 49.95 6.75
CA LEU A 603 -0.75 49.13 7.97
C LEU A 603 0.13 49.79 9.05
N GLY A 604 -0.17 49.48 10.32
CA GLY A 604 0.57 49.99 11.48
C GLY A 604 1.93 49.31 11.70
N GLN A 605 2.48 49.49 12.92
CA GLN A 605 3.86 49.16 13.30
C GLN A 605 4.33 47.70 13.11
N SER A 606 3.42 46.76 12.81
CA SER A 606 3.73 45.33 12.61
C SER A 606 2.96 44.78 11.38
N PRO A 607 3.48 44.95 10.14
CA PRO A 607 2.72 44.68 8.90
C PRO A 607 2.41 43.20 8.62
N LEU A 608 3.02 42.27 9.36
CA LEU A 608 2.76 40.82 9.28
C LEU A 608 1.96 40.28 10.48
N GLY A 609 1.54 41.16 11.40
CA GLY A 609 0.87 40.80 12.63
C GLY A 609 1.81 40.40 13.77
N GLN A 610 1.23 39.80 14.81
CA GLN A 610 1.92 39.44 16.05
C GLN A 610 1.50 38.04 16.53
N VAL A 611 2.36 37.36 17.31
CA VAL A 611 2.07 36.09 17.99
C VAL A 611 2.27 36.21 19.50
N GLN A 612 1.34 35.70 20.29
CA GLN A 612 1.44 35.66 21.75
C GLN A 612 1.97 34.30 22.21
N LEU A 613 3.07 34.33 22.96
CA LEU A 613 3.73 33.14 23.49
C LEU A 613 3.93 33.25 25.01
N THR A 614 3.70 32.16 25.72
CA THR A 614 4.22 31.95 27.08
C THR A 614 5.44 31.05 27.01
N ILE A 615 6.57 31.47 27.56
CA ILE A 615 7.83 30.71 27.54
C ILE A 615 8.31 30.54 28.98
N ARG A 616 8.58 29.30 29.39
CA ARG A 616 9.11 28.97 30.73
C ARG A 616 9.92 27.68 30.72
N HIS A 617 10.93 27.58 31.58
CA HIS A 617 11.69 26.35 31.82
C HIS A 617 11.26 25.68 33.13
N SER A 618 11.28 24.34 33.13
CA SER A 618 10.93 23.50 34.27
C SER A 618 12.16 22.68 34.67
N SER A 619 13.02 23.26 35.51
CA SER A 619 14.31 22.67 35.91
C SER A 619 14.16 21.25 36.48
N GLN A 620 13.16 21.05 37.35
CA GLN A 620 12.81 19.73 37.93
C GLN A 620 12.50 18.65 36.87
N ARG A 621 12.05 19.04 35.67
CA ARG A 621 11.62 18.14 34.59
C ARG A 621 12.52 18.19 33.35
N ASN A 622 13.61 18.97 33.39
CA ASN A 622 14.50 19.28 32.26
C ASN A 622 13.75 19.55 30.94
N LYS A 623 12.78 20.48 31.00
CA LYS A 623 11.90 20.82 29.88
C LYS A 623 11.71 22.32 29.74
N LEU A 624 11.90 22.83 28.51
CA LEU A 624 11.31 24.10 28.08
C LEU A 624 9.85 23.85 27.70
N VAL A 625 8.95 24.65 28.24
CA VAL A 625 7.52 24.65 27.92
C VAL A 625 7.21 25.95 27.17
N VAL A 626 6.61 25.83 25.98
CA VAL A 626 6.15 26.97 25.18
C VAL A 626 4.66 26.81 24.92
N VAL A 627 3.85 27.78 25.36
CA VAL A 627 2.42 27.86 25.02
C VAL A 627 2.24 28.87 23.89
N VAL A 628 1.61 28.44 22.80
CA VAL A 628 1.17 29.31 21.71
C VAL A 628 -0.28 29.69 22.00
N HIS A 629 -0.52 30.94 22.36
CA HIS A 629 -1.86 31.42 22.75
C HIS A 629 -2.67 31.83 21.52
N ALA A 630 -2.26 32.89 20.83
CA ALA A 630 -2.97 33.45 19.69
C ALA A 630 -2.01 34.15 18.71
N CYS A 631 -2.50 34.42 17.50
CA CYS A 631 -1.93 35.48 16.66
C CYS A 631 -2.98 36.58 16.44
N ARG A 632 -2.53 37.79 16.07
CA ARG A 632 -3.43 38.89 15.70
C ARG A 632 -2.87 39.72 14.54
N ASN A 633 -3.76 40.35 13.79
CA ASN A 633 -3.47 41.22 12.65
C ASN A 633 -2.57 40.55 11.59
N LEU A 634 -2.72 39.23 11.36
CA LEU A 634 -1.95 38.52 10.34
C LEU A 634 -2.29 39.03 8.93
N ILE A 635 -1.31 38.95 8.03
CA ILE A 635 -1.51 39.23 6.60
C ILE A 635 -2.50 38.23 5.97
N ALA A 636 -3.38 38.72 5.10
CA ALA A 636 -4.33 37.89 4.36
C ALA A 636 -3.64 37.19 3.17
N PHE A 637 -3.90 35.89 2.99
CA PHE A 637 -3.39 35.11 1.85
C PHE A 637 -4.37 35.09 0.67
N SER A 638 -5.65 35.34 0.93
CA SER A 638 -6.76 35.34 -0.03
C SER A 638 -7.83 36.34 0.39
N GLU A 639 -8.82 36.60 -0.47
CA GLU A 639 -10.00 37.43 -0.15
C GLU A 639 -10.81 36.85 1.03
N ASP A 640 -10.80 35.52 1.18
CA ASP A 640 -11.36 34.74 2.31
C ASP A 640 -10.50 34.80 3.59
N GLY A 641 -9.40 35.56 3.59
CA GLY A 641 -8.43 35.64 4.69
C GLY A 641 -7.30 34.60 4.59
N SER A 642 -6.97 33.98 5.72
CA SER A 642 -5.83 33.07 5.88
C SER A 642 -6.21 31.81 6.68
N ASP A 643 -5.50 30.71 6.47
CA ASP A 643 -5.57 29.46 7.23
C ASP A 643 -4.30 29.28 8.08
N PRO A 644 -4.09 30.07 9.15
CA PRO A 644 -2.83 30.10 9.89
C PRO A 644 -2.58 28.88 10.80
N TYR A 645 -1.32 28.49 10.89
CA TYR A 645 -0.77 27.65 11.96
C TYR A 645 0.64 28.11 12.36
N VAL A 646 1.04 27.83 13.60
CA VAL A 646 2.37 28.17 14.12
C VAL A 646 3.27 26.93 14.09
N ARG A 647 4.50 27.08 13.62
CA ARG A 647 5.59 26.08 13.63
C ARG A 647 6.72 26.55 14.54
N MET A 648 7.31 25.66 15.33
CA MET A 648 8.48 25.97 16.16
C MET A 648 9.65 24.99 16.01
N TYR A 649 10.88 25.48 16.21
CA TYR A 649 12.14 24.73 16.38
C TYR A 649 12.96 25.32 17.54
N LEU A 650 13.85 24.51 18.14
CA LEU A 650 14.79 24.95 19.18
C LEU A 650 16.22 24.95 18.61
N LEU A 651 16.61 26.06 17.97
CA LEU A 651 17.86 26.20 17.24
C LEU A 651 19.09 25.99 18.15
N PRO A 652 20.17 25.34 17.66
CA PRO A 652 20.40 24.92 16.27
C PRO A 652 19.65 23.66 15.79
N ASP A 653 18.78 23.02 16.57
CA ASP A 653 18.08 21.82 16.11
C ASP A 653 16.91 22.14 15.15
N LYS A 654 17.19 22.00 13.84
CA LYS A 654 16.23 22.12 12.73
C LYS A 654 15.63 20.77 12.29
N ARG A 655 15.95 19.65 12.95
CA ARG A 655 15.53 18.30 12.52
C ARG A 655 14.01 18.13 12.63
N ARG A 656 13.39 17.36 11.72
CA ARG A 656 11.92 17.14 11.66
C ARG A 656 11.34 16.60 12.99
N SER A 657 12.13 15.88 13.79
CA SER A 657 11.80 15.40 15.14
C SER A 657 11.80 16.50 16.23
N GLY A 658 12.63 17.52 16.09
CA GLY A 658 12.65 18.71 16.95
C GLY A 658 11.51 19.70 16.67
N ARG A 659 10.72 19.48 15.60
CA ARG A 659 9.62 20.37 15.20
C ARG A 659 8.45 20.27 16.18
N ARG A 660 7.79 21.41 16.43
CA ARG A 660 6.44 21.50 17.00
C ARG A 660 5.54 22.28 16.04
N LYS A 661 4.23 22.02 16.06
CA LYS A 661 3.23 22.79 15.31
C LYS A 661 1.88 22.81 16.01
N THR A 662 1.09 23.86 15.83
CA THR A 662 -0.33 23.91 16.21
C THR A 662 -1.22 23.16 15.22
N HIS A 663 -2.50 23.02 15.55
CA HIS A 663 -3.56 22.87 14.55
C HIS A 663 -3.61 24.07 13.60
N VAL A 664 -4.36 23.94 12.51
CA VAL A 664 -4.67 25.02 11.56
C VAL A 664 -6.01 25.64 11.93
N SER A 665 -6.04 26.94 12.20
CA SER A 665 -7.29 27.71 12.26
C SER A 665 -7.65 28.13 10.83
N LYS A 666 -8.94 28.07 10.44
CA LYS A 666 -9.38 28.39 9.07
C LYS A 666 -9.95 29.81 8.95
N LYS A 667 -9.78 30.43 7.78
CA LYS A 667 -10.36 31.75 7.40
C LYS A 667 -10.30 32.81 8.52
N THR A 668 -9.12 33.01 9.13
CA THR A 668 -8.92 34.00 10.20
C THR A 668 -7.55 34.65 10.17
N LEU A 669 -7.52 35.95 10.46
CA LEU A 669 -6.30 36.73 10.67
C LEU A 669 -5.95 36.89 12.17
N ASN A 670 -6.83 36.39 13.05
CA ASN A 670 -6.73 36.45 14.51
C ASN A 670 -7.00 35.06 15.14
N PRO A 671 -6.17 34.03 14.85
CA PRO A 671 -6.36 32.69 15.38
C PRO A 671 -6.06 32.59 16.88
N VAL A 672 -6.84 31.77 17.58
CA VAL A 672 -6.56 31.33 18.96
C VAL A 672 -6.25 29.84 18.94
N PHE A 673 -5.19 29.45 19.63
CA PHE A 673 -4.58 28.12 19.60
C PHE A 673 -4.49 27.46 20.98
N ASP A 674 -4.12 28.22 22.02
CA ASP A 674 -3.89 27.78 23.42
C ASP A 674 -3.20 26.40 23.59
N GLN A 675 -2.19 26.12 22.77
CA GLN A 675 -1.48 24.84 22.73
C GLN A 675 -0.11 24.92 23.41
N SER A 676 0.10 24.04 24.40
CA SER A 676 1.37 23.88 25.12
C SER A 676 2.27 22.81 24.48
N PHE A 677 3.55 23.12 24.33
CA PHE A 677 4.56 22.24 23.71
C PHE A 677 5.81 22.10 24.59
N ASP A 678 6.27 20.87 24.77
CA ASP A 678 7.49 20.55 25.50
C ASP A 678 8.69 20.31 24.56
N PHE A 679 9.85 20.84 24.94
CA PHE A 679 11.17 20.46 24.45
C PHE A 679 12.01 19.95 25.62
N SER A 680 12.53 18.73 25.55
CA SER A 680 13.44 18.17 26.56
C SER A 680 14.82 18.82 26.39
N VAL A 681 15.23 19.65 27.35
CA VAL A 681 16.46 20.45 27.33
C VAL A 681 16.79 20.90 28.75
N SER A 682 18.07 20.89 29.14
CA SER A 682 18.49 21.37 30.48
C SER A 682 18.49 22.91 30.56
N LEU A 683 18.40 23.49 31.78
CA LEU A 683 18.40 24.95 31.93
C LEU A 683 19.71 25.60 31.41
N PRO A 684 20.92 25.11 31.74
CA PRO A 684 22.16 25.69 31.22
C PRO A 684 22.31 25.50 29.71
N GLU A 685 21.63 24.53 29.10
CA GLU A 685 21.64 24.34 27.66
C GLU A 685 20.66 25.28 26.96
N VAL A 686 19.43 25.43 27.48
CA VAL A 686 18.39 26.24 26.83
C VAL A 686 18.78 27.72 26.77
N GLN A 687 19.53 28.22 27.74
CA GLN A 687 20.08 29.58 27.74
C GLN A 687 21.02 29.87 26.55
N ARG A 688 21.56 28.83 25.88
CA ARG A 688 22.35 28.94 24.64
C ARG A 688 21.56 28.58 23.37
N ARG A 689 20.23 28.47 23.45
CA ARG A 689 19.34 28.13 22.33
C ARG A 689 18.49 29.33 21.92
N THR A 690 17.98 29.28 20.69
CA THR A 690 17.01 30.26 20.15
C THR A 690 15.76 29.53 19.73
N LEU A 691 14.59 29.97 20.19
CA LEU A 691 13.31 29.48 19.71
C LEU A 691 12.99 30.14 18.37
N ASP A 692 12.94 29.36 17.29
CA ASP A 692 12.48 29.81 15.98
C ASP A 692 10.99 29.53 15.84
N VAL A 693 10.18 30.58 15.68
CA VAL A 693 8.72 30.52 15.57
C VAL A 693 8.31 31.11 14.23
N ALA A 694 7.56 30.36 13.42
CA ALA A 694 7.05 30.83 12.13
C ALA A 694 5.57 30.52 11.97
N VAL A 695 4.79 31.55 11.64
CA VAL A 695 3.37 31.46 11.31
C VAL A 695 3.26 31.22 9.80
N LYS A 696 2.44 30.26 9.39
CA LYS A 696 2.33 29.80 7.99
C LYS A 696 0.88 29.60 7.59
N ASN A 697 0.59 29.80 6.30
CA ASN A 697 -0.71 29.53 5.71
C ASN A 697 -0.81 28.07 5.23
N SER A 698 -1.90 27.38 5.57
CA SER A 698 -2.13 25.98 5.22
C SER A 698 -3.33 25.82 4.28
N GLY A 699 -3.25 26.44 3.09
CA GLY A 699 -4.31 26.36 2.08
C GLY A 699 -4.70 24.94 1.65
N GLY A 700 -5.82 24.83 0.94
CA GLY A 700 -6.51 23.56 0.64
C GLY A 700 -5.73 22.54 -0.20
N PHE A 701 -6.33 21.37 -0.43
CA PHE A 701 -5.72 20.23 -1.13
C PHE A 701 -5.20 20.57 -2.54
N LEU A 702 -5.87 21.50 -3.25
CA LEU A 702 -5.53 21.93 -4.61
C LEU A 702 -5.08 23.40 -4.73
N SER A 703 -5.02 24.14 -3.63
CA SER A 703 -4.82 25.59 -3.66
C SER A 703 -3.32 25.96 -3.65
N LYS A 704 -3.00 27.11 -4.28
CA LYS A 704 -1.63 27.68 -4.31
C LYS A 704 -1.28 28.44 -3.02
N ASP A 705 -2.19 28.41 -2.05
CA ASP A 705 -2.24 29.40 -0.96
C ASP A 705 -1.49 28.88 0.28
N LYS A 706 -0.23 28.52 0.06
CA LYS A 706 0.68 27.97 1.07
C LYS A 706 1.94 28.82 1.08
N GLY A 707 2.33 29.28 2.26
CA GLY A 707 3.46 30.19 2.39
C GLY A 707 3.75 30.59 3.83
N LEU A 708 4.76 31.45 3.98
CA LEU A 708 5.08 32.11 5.25
C LEU A 708 4.13 33.31 5.43
N LEU A 709 3.57 33.45 6.63
CA LEU A 709 2.83 34.66 7.04
C LEU A 709 3.75 35.61 7.83
N GLY A 710 4.66 35.06 8.63
CA GLY A 710 5.70 35.81 9.33
C GLY A 710 6.48 34.94 10.33
N LYS A 711 7.53 35.49 10.94
CA LYS A 711 8.48 34.76 11.79
C LYS A 711 8.94 35.61 12.97
N VAL A 712 9.37 34.97 14.06
CA VAL A 712 10.15 35.59 15.14
C VAL A 712 11.20 34.60 15.69
N LEU A 713 12.39 35.13 16.02
CA LEU A 713 13.46 34.42 16.72
C LEU A 713 13.51 34.94 18.17
N VAL A 714 13.29 34.06 19.15
CA VAL A 714 13.35 34.39 20.57
C VAL A 714 14.61 33.80 21.18
N GLY A 715 15.59 34.64 21.50
CA GLY A 715 16.77 34.23 22.28
C GLY A 715 16.35 33.87 23.71
N LEU A 716 16.85 32.73 24.22
CA LEU A 716 16.42 32.17 25.51
C LEU A 716 17.42 32.42 26.65
N ALA A 717 18.35 33.36 26.48
CA ALA A 717 19.43 33.67 27.43
C ALA A 717 18.99 34.43 28.71
N SER A 718 17.69 34.48 29.03
CA SER A 718 17.17 35.19 30.21
C SER A 718 17.15 34.29 31.45
N GLU A 719 17.54 34.84 32.60
CA GLU A 719 17.40 34.20 33.91
C GLU A 719 15.93 34.05 34.36
N GLU A 720 15.02 34.89 33.82
CA GLU A 720 13.59 34.85 34.13
C GLU A 720 12.88 33.59 33.62
N LEU A 721 13.54 32.74 32.81
CA LEU A 721 13.00 31.49 32.28
C LEU A 721 12.34 30.60 33.35
N ALA A 722 12.86 30.57 34.58
CA ALA A 722 12.32 29.74 35.66
C ALA A 722 10.96 30.23 36.18
N LYS A 723 10.71 31.55 36.13
CA LYS A 723 9.41 32.18 36.43
C LYS A 723 8.48 32.10 35.22
N GLY A 724 9.05 32.32 34.04
CA GLY A 724 8.36 32.41 32.76
C GLY A 724 7.68 33.75 32.55
N TRP A 725 7.43 34.07 31.29
CA TRP A 725 6.74 35.30 30.87
C TRP A 725 5.74 35.00 29.75
N THR A 726 4.74 35.87 29.61
CA THR A 726 3.77 35.87 28.49
C THR A 726 3.90 37.20 27.77
N GLN A 727 4.19 37.22 26.47
CA GLN A 727 4.20 38.47 25.70
C GLN A 727 3.80 38.27 24.24
N TRP A 728 3.42 39.39 23.62
CA TRP A 728 3.26 39.48 22.17
C TRP A 728 4.62 39.70 21.51
N TYR A 729 4.81 39.07 20.35
CA TYR A 729 6.01 39.16 19.52
C TYR A 729 5.61 39.62 18.13
N ASP A 730 6.26 40.66 17.62
CA ASP A 730 6.11 41.10 16.23
C ASP A 730 6.63 40.06 15.25
N LEU A 731 5.89 39.86 14.16
CA LEU A 731 6.31 38.98 13.09
C LEU A 731 7.07 39.77 12.02
N THR A 732 8.24 39.27 11.63
CA THR A 732 9.09 39.81 10.55
C THR A 732 9.39 38.75 9.50
N GLU A 733 9.99 39.14 8.38
CA GLU A 733 10.24 38.26 7.23
C GLU A 733 11.31 37.18 7.51
N ASP A 734 12.28 37.52 8.34
CA ASP A 734 13.47 36.75 8.70
C ASP A 734 13.47 36.33 10.18
N GLY A 735 12.58 36.92 10.99
CA GLY A 735 12.44 36.69 12.42
C GLY A 735 13.37 37.53 13.31
N THR A 736 14.15 38.47 12.79
CA THR A 736 14.90 39.41 13.62
C THR A 736 14.02 40.62 13.98
N ARG A 737 14.37 41.34 15.06
CA ARG A 737 13.75 42.63 15.37
C ARG A 737 14.29 43.69 14.40
N PRO A 738 13.44 44.57 13.83
CA PRO A 738 13.92 45.69 13.03
C PRO A 738 14.85 46.55 13.87
N HIS A 739 15.99 46.95 13.30
CA HIS A 739 16.86 47.91 13.96
C HIS A 739 16.17 49.27 13.95
N MET A 740 15.80 49.79 15.13
CA MET A 740 15.44 51.19 15.26
C MET A 740 16.69 52.03 15.02
N VAL A 741 16.76 52.65 13.84
CA VAL A 741 17.64 53.79 13.62
C VAL A 741 17.02 54.97 14.38
N THR A 742 17.71 55.39 15.45
CA THR A 742 17.43 56.61 16.21
C THR A 742 18.00 57.83 15.51
#